data_AF-A0A660PCC9-F1
#
_entry.id   AF-A0A660PCC9-F1
#
_cell.length_a   1.000
_cell.length_b   1.000
_cell.length_c   1.000
_cell.angle_alpha   90.00
_cell.angle_beta   90.00
_cell.angle_gamma   90.00
#
_symmetry.space_group_name_H-M   'P 1'
#
loop_
_entity.id
_entity.type
_entity.pdbx_description
1 polymer ?
#
loop_
_entity_poly.entity_id
_entity_poly.type
_entity_poly.pdbx_seq_one_letter_code
_entity_poly.pdbx_strand_id
1 'polypeptide(L)'
;MNVVGQIGTKLKINANYDTEASFDFENKMKLAYEGDEDEIIQTIEAGNVSLPLTGSLITGSQSLFGIKTKLKFGKLDITSIFSQQKGKSQVIEVKGGAQTQEFELYADQYEANKHYFLAHYFREHYDEALENLPVIISPINITRIEVWVTNKSGNYQDSRNIVAFMALGEKDPEVTESSVVVSNPTGPDFPSDSANSLISIKADTTIRELNTVTSTLQGEGFNTGIDFEKIESARKLSPSEYRFNPKLGYISLNSALSSDEVLAVAYEFTAGGQKYQVGEFSSDGISAPKTLIVKLIKGTSFTPQLPNWDLMMKNIYAIGAYQINPSNFKLDVLYQDDKKGTAVNYLSEGAISGDALIQVLNLDNVNQQLDPSPDGVFDFIEGTTVNASNGKIIFPVLEPFGSYIKQAIIGNNPSDSTIANKYVYQELYDSTQNTAQQIAEKNKFFLAGTYQSASGSDIALNAINIPQGSVQVTAGGRQLTENQDYTVDYTLGRVKIINQGLLESGTPIKISLESNTMFSIQSKTLMGTHLDYHVSNDFNLGATILNLTERPLTQKVNIGDEPISNTIWGVDGTYRTDSRFLTKMIDKLPFLETKAMSNITISGEFAHLIPGHSKAIDKTGTSYIDDFEGSKTSIDIKSFHSWVLASTPQHQPDLFPEADTSGIVYGINRAKLAWYNIDPLFVRNQSETPDYLKNSDEQNNHFVREVYEKELFPNRESPSNFPTTLAVLNLAYYPTEKGPYNYDINSSSYSAGMNSDGLLNNPQSRWAGIMRPLQTNDFEAANIEFVDFWLMDPFVYDSTAGGDLYFDLGDISEDILKDSRKTFEQGLPTSDNVINVDTTVWGRIPLVQAVTNGFDNDPNSRQYQDVGFDGLSDADEQLFFGSGNIYGFDYIDSVKNTFGAGSAAYQKVLSDPSNDDFHYFRGTDYDDAKVSILGRYKKFNGPDGNSPTDEQSAESYSTQGTSIPENEDINNDNTLSEAENYFQYRVQIRPSEMQVGENYITDVVAGKNKSGDQVNWYHFRIPISEPEKVVGAIKDFKSIRFIRMFLKNFSDSVILRFGTLELVRNDWRKYDASLMEGGLFQPDEPANAAFEVSAVNIDENSNKDPVNYV
;
A
#
# COMPACT_ATOMS: atom_id res chain seq x y z
N MET A 1 -27.56 -13.11 -31.30
CA MET A 1 -28.04 -13.99 -32.39
C MET A 1 -28.44 -15.34 -31.82
N ASN A 2 -29.65 -15.83 -32.09
CA ASN A 2 -30.08 -17.17 -31.68
C ASN A 2 -30.60 -17.94 -32.91
N VAL A 3 -30.02 -19.10 -33.20
CA VAL A 3 -30.29 -19.96 -34.34
C VAL A 3 -30.66 -21.34 -33.82
N VAL A 4 -31.92 -21.70 -33.98
CA VAL A 4 -32.42 -23.06 -33.77
C VAL A 4 -32.93 -23.58 -35.11
N GLY A 5 -32.42 -24.72 -35.55
CA GLY A 5 -32.79 -25.28 -36.85
C GLY A 5 -32.54 -26.77 -36.93
N GLN A 6 -33.34 -27.45 -37.76
CA GLN A 6 -33.13 -28.85 -38.12
C GLN A 6 -32.87 -28.92 -39.62
N ILE A 7 -31.74 -29.50 -40.02
CA ILE A 7 -31.35 -29.70 -41.41
C ILE A 7 -31.62 -31.16 -41.78
N GLY A 8 -32.60 -31.38 -42.66
CA GLY A 8 -33.09 -32.73 -42.96
C GLY A 8 -33.81 -33.35 -41.77
N THR A 9 -33.70 -34.67 -41.60
CA THR A 9 -34.30 -35.40 -40.45
C THR A 9 -33.32 -35.64 -39.31
N LYS A 10 -32.00 -35.62 -39.57
CA LYS A 10 -30.98 -36.12 -38.63
C LYS A 10 -30.08 -35.05 -38.00
N LEU A 11 -29.97 -33.85 -38.58
CA LEU A 11 -29.06 -32.82 -38.06
C LEU A 11 -29.83 -31.69 -37.37
N LYS A 12 -29.47 -31.38 -36.12
CA LYS A 12 -30.04 -30.31 -35.29
C LYS A 12 -28.96 -29.30 -34.93
N ILE A 13 -29.27 -28.02 -35.05
CA ILE A 13 -28.43 -26.89 -34.70
C ILE A 13 -29.14 -26.07 -33.62
N ASN A 14 -28.43 -25.78 -32.55
CA ASN A 14 -28.84 -24.83 -31.53
C ASN A 14 -27.63 -23.94 -31.20
N ALA A 15 -27.64 -22.71 -31.68
CA ALA A 15 -26.55 -21.75 -31.47
C ALA A 15 -27.11 -20.42 -30.94
N ASN A 16 -26.67 -20.02 -29.77
CA ASN A 16 -26.87 -18.70 -29.20
C ASN A 16 -25.51 -18.01 -29.11
N TYR A 17 -25.37 -16.89 -29.82
CA TYR A 17 -24.14 -16.10 -29.89
C TYR A 17 -24.47 -14.63 -29.77
N ASP A 18 -23.98 -13.98 -28.72
CA ASP A 18 -24.17 -12.57 -28.43
C ASP A 18 -22.79 -11.90 -28.30
N THR A 19 -22.56 -10.86 -29.09
CA THR A 19 -21.32 -10.07 -29.06
C THR A 19 -21.29 -9.10 -27.88
N GLU A 20 -22.43 -8.84 -27.27
CA GLU A 20 -22.57 -8.03 -26.04
C GLU A 20 -22.72 -8.91 -24.79
N ALA A 21 -22.64 -10.25 -24.93
CA ALA A 21 -22.56 -11.14 -23.79
C ALA A 21 -21.37 -10.73 -22.93
N SER A 22 -21.63 -10.49 -21.65
CA SER A 22 -20.57 -10.16 -20.69
C SER A 22 -19.66 -11.37 -20.45
N PHE A 23 -20.12 -12.59 -20.78
CA PHE A 23 -19.40 -13.84 -20.50
C PHE A 23 -19.47 -14.86 -21.64
N ASP A 24 -18.33 -15.53 -21.89
CA ASP A 24 -18.20 -16.55 -22.94
C ASP A 24 -19.13 -17.77 -22.78
N PHE A 25 -19.59 -18.10 -21.56
CA PHE A 25 -20.51 -19.24 -21.35
C PHE A 25 -21.94 -18.96 -21.80
N GLU A 26 -22.30 -17.70 -22.05
CA GLU A 26 -23.59 -17.28 -22.62
C GLU A 26 -23.66 -17.63 -24.11
N ASN A 27 -22.48 -17.70 -24.75
CA ASN A 27 -22.29 -18.14 -26.12
C ASN A 27 -22.28 -19.67 -26.19
N LYS A 28 -23.44 -20.26 -26.51
CA LYS A 28 -23.63 -21.71 -26.62
C LYS A 28 -23.81 -22.12 -28.07
N MET A 29 -23.09 -23.13 -28.52
CA MET A 29 -23.26 -23.72 -29.85
C MET A 29 -23.32 -25.24 -29.70
N LYS A 30 -24.40 -25.87 -30.13
CA LYS A 30 -24.55 -27.33 -30.17
C LYS A 30 -25.05 -27.76 -31.54
N LEU A 31 -24.26 -28.59 -32.20
CA LEU A 31 -24.61 -29.31 -33.42
C LEU A 31 -24.81 -30.78 -33.03
N ALA A 32 -25.95 -31.37 -33.33
CA ALA A 32 -26.23 -32.77 -33.02
C ALA A 32 -26.72 -33.52 -34.27
N TYR A 33 -26.04 -34.60 -34.63
CA TYR A 33 -26.54 -35.63 -35.53
C TYR A 33 -27.16 -36.74 -34.69
N GLU A 34 -28.39 -37.13 -35.02
CA GLU A 34 -29.10 -38.27 -34.41
C GLU A 34 -29.41 -39.30 -35.50
N GLY A 35 -28.89 -40.52 -35.32
CA GLY A 35 -29.20 -41.67 -36.16
C GLY A 35 -30.52 -42.33 -35.77
N ASP A 36 -31.01 -43.22 -36.64
CA ASP A 36 -32.19 -44.04 -36.34
C ASP A 36 -31.83 -45.17 -35.36
N GLU A 37 -32.83 -45.79 -34.71
CA GLU A 37 -32.61 -46.79 -33.64
C GLU A 37 -31.73 -47.98 -34.07
N ASP A 38 -31.81 -48.37 -35.34
CA ASP A 38 -31.08 -49.49 -35.94
C ASP A 38 -29.66 -49.12 -36.44
N GLU A 39 -29.27 -47.85 -36.40
CA GLU A 39 -27.96 -47.38 -36.89
C GLU A 39 -26.86 -47.56 -35.85
N ILE A 40 -25.64 -47.89 -36.30
CA ILE A 40 -24.47 -48.01 -35.39
C ILE A 40 -24.15 -46.65 -34.74
N ILE A 41 -24.23 -45.57 -35.51
CA ILE A 41 -24.01 -44.21 -35.02
C ILE A 41 -25.34 -43.72 -34.45
N GLN A 42 -25.43 -43.65 -33.11
CA GLN A 42 -26.62 -43.16 -32.43
C GLN A 42 -26.61 -41.63 -32.38
N THR A 43 -25.52 -41.03 -31.90
CA THR A 43 -25.39 -39.57 -31.86
C THR A 43 -23.96 -39.09 -32.12
N ILE A 44 -23.83 -37.94 -32.80
CA ILE A 44 -22.59 -37.15 -32.87
C ILE A 44 -22.95 -35.72 -32.48
N GLU A 45 -22.41 -35.25 -31.37
CA GLU A 45 -22.59 -33.90 -30.86
C GLU A 45 -21.28 -33.11 -31.01
N ALA A 46 -21.36 -31.86 -31.45
CA ALA A 46 -20.23 -30.94 -31.55
C ALA A 46 -20.58 -29.57 -30.95
N GLY A 47 -19.62 -28.93 -30.29
CA GLY A 47 -19.80 -27.70 -29.52
C GLY A 47 -20.07 -28.01 -28.04
N ASN A 48 -21.08 -27.40 -27.41
CA ASN A 48 -21.44 -27.68 -26.02
C ASN A 48 -22.02 -29.10 -25.88
N VAL A 49 -21.26 -29.96 -25.20
CA VAL A 49 -21.59 -31.37 -24.96
C VAL A 49 -21.52 -31.67 -23.46
N SER A 50 -22.12 -32.78 -23.06
CA SER A 50 -22.03 -33.29 -21.69
C SER A 50 -21.77 -34.80 -21.71
N LEU A 51 -21.02 -35.28 -20.72
CA LEU A 51 -20.75 -36.70 -20.51
C LEU A 51 -21.31 -37.10 -19.14
N PRO A 52 -22.63 -37.28 -18.97
CA PRO A 52 -23.15 -37.89 -17.76
C PRO A 52 -22.67 -39.35 -17.67
N LEU A 53 -22.09 -39.72 -16.52
CA LEU A 53 -21.74 -41.10 -16.18
C LEU A 53 -22.59 -41.55 -15.00
N THR A 54 -22.93 -42.82 -14.94
CA THR A 54 -23.82 -43.40 -13.92
C THR A 54 -23.10 -43.69 -12.60
N GLY A 55 -21.77 -43.75 -12.62
CA GLY A 55 -20.95 -44.07 -11.46
C GLY A 55 -20.79 -42.92 -10.46
N SER A 56 -20.60 -43.27 -9.19
CA SER A 56 -20.28 -42.34 -8.10
C SER A 56 -18.77 -42.04 -7.99
N LEU A 57 -17.90 -42.98 -8.37
CA LEU A 57 -16.43 -42.81 -8.29
C LEU A 57 -15.84 -42.10 -9.51
N ILE A 58 -16.42 -42.28 -10.70
CA ILE A 58 -16.02 -41.57 -11.92
C ILE A 58 -17.21 -40.74 -12.39
N THR A 59 -17.21 -39.48 -11.99
CA THR A 59 -18.23 -38.51 -12.42
C THR A 59 -17.78 -37.86 -13.72
N GLY A 60 -18.69 -37.79 -14.70
CA GLY A 60 -18.43 -37.07 -15.93
C GLY A 60 -18.87 -35.60 -15.84
N SER A 61 -18.36 -34.76 -16.74
CA SER A 61 -18.59 -33.31 -16.72
C SER A 61 -19.79 -32.89 -17.56
N GLN A 62 -20.53 -31.88 -17.10
CA GLN A 62 -21.70 -31.33 -17.78
C GLN A 62 -21.39 -30.11 -18.66
N SER A 63 -20.25 -29.44 -18.45
CA SER A 63 -19.86 -28.20 -19.13
C SER A 63 -18.61 -28.40 -19.98
N LEU A 64 -18.78 -29.01 -21.16
CA LEU A 64 -17.71 -29.34 -22.10
C LEU A 64 -17.95 -28.68 -23.45
N PHE A 65 -16.88 -28.26 -24.14
CA PHE A 65 -16.93 -27.78 -25.52
C PHE A 65 -16.04 -28.67 -26.40
N GLY A 66 -16.63 -29.46 -27.29
CA GLY A 66 -15.89 -30.41 -28.13
C GLY A 66 -16.79 -31.33 -28.92
N ILE A 67 -16.32 -32.56 -29.16
CA ILE A 67 -17.01 -33.57 -29.93
C ILE A 67 -17.32 -34.76 -29.02
N LYS A 68 -18.56 -35.23 -29.06
CA LYS A 68 -19.03 -36.44 -28.38
C LYS A 68 -19.70 -37.36 -29.39
N THR A 69 -19.43 -38.65 -29.29
CA THR A 69 -20.01 -39.67 -30.16
C THR A 69 -20.58 -40.80 -29.33
N LYS A 70 -21.83 -41.19 -29.61
CA LYS A 70 -22.46 -42.40 -29.06
C LYS A 70 -22.65 -43.43 -30.18
N LEU A 71 -22.09 -44.61 -30.00
CA LEU A 71 -22.20 -45.74 -30.92
C LEU A 71 -22.89 -46.91 -30.21
N LYS A 72 -23.66 -47.72 -30.94
CA LYS A 72 -24.34 -48.90 -30.42
C LYS A 72 -24.01 -50.12 -31.27
N PHE A 73 -23.36 -51.11 -30.66
CA PHE A 73 -23.01 -52.39 -31.27
C PHE A 73 -23.79 -53.50 -30.55
N GLY A 74 -25.04 -53.70 -30.96
CA GLY A 74 -25.93 -54.69 -30.34
C GLY A 74 -26.26 -54.33 -28.89
N LYS A 75 -25.62 -55.02 -27.94
CA LYS A 75 -25.76 -54.81 -26.48
C LYS A 75 -24.70 -53.90 -25.87
N LEU A 76 -23.73 -53.44 -26.67
CA LEU A 76 -22.63 -52.58 -26.24
C LEU A 76 -22.87 -51.15 -26.72
N ASP A 77 -23.07 -50.23 -25.79
CA ASP A 77 -23.04 -48.80 -26.04
C ASP A 77 -21.62 -48.27 -25.81
N ILE A 78 -21.11 -47.46 -26.74
CA ILE A 78 -19.80 -46.83 -26.65
C ILE A 78 -19.99 -45.32 -26.74
N THR A 79 -19.67 -44.60 -25.67
CA THR A 79 -19.68 -43.15 -25.64
C THR A 79 -18.25 -42.63 -25.58
N SER A 80 -17.81 -41.87 -26.57
CA SER A 80 -16.47 -41.25 -26.58
C SER A 80 -16.57 -39.74 -26.63
N ILE A 81 -15.61 -39.07 -26.02
CA ILE A 81 -15.54 -37.61 -25.97
C ILE A 81 -14.12 -37.11 -26.21
N PHE A 82 -14.02 -36.00 -26.91
CA PHE A 82 -12.82 -35.19 -27.04
C PHE A 82 -13.25 -33.73 -26.90
N SER A 83 -12.90 -33.09 -25.79
CA SER A 83 -13.46 -31.79 -25.45
C SER A 83 -12.52 -30.94 -24.62
N GLN A 84 -12.78 -29.63 -24.62
CA GLN A 84 -12.26 -28.72 -23.62
C GLN A 84 -13.26 -28.62 -22.48
N GLN A 85 -12.82 -28.89 -21.25
CA GLN A 85 -13.62 -28.70 -20.06
C GLN A 85 -13.63 -27.22 -19.69
N LYS A 86 -14.83 -26.65 -19.49
CA LYS A 86 -15.06 -25.24 -19.17
C LYS A 86 -15.50 -25.02 -17.71
N GLY A 87 -15.95 -26.07 -17.03
CA GLY A 87 -16.35 -26.04 -15.61
C GLY A 87 -15.30 -26.57 -14.63
N LYS A 88 -15.36 -26.10 -13.39
CA LYS A 88 -14.61 -26.59 -12.22
C LYS A 88 -15.58 -27.25 -11.23
N SER A 89 -15.28 -28.45 -10.77
CA SER A 89 -16.05 -29.11 -9.72
C SER A 89 -15.61 -28.61 -8.33
N GLN A 90 -16.56 -28.31 -7.45
CA GLN A 90 -16.35 -27.86 -6.09
C GLN A 90 -17.25 -28.64 -5.14
N VAL A 91 -16.73 -28.93 -3.94
CA VAL A 91 -17.44 -29.66 -2.88
C VAL A 91 -17.37 -28.85 -1.60
N ILE A 92 -18.51 -28.64 -0.96
CA ILE A 92 -18.68 -27.86 0.27
C ILE A 92 -19.35 -28.77 1.30
N GLU A 93 -18.80 -28.87 2.50
CA GLU A 93 -19.40 -29.60 3.62
C GLU A 93 -19.84 -28.64 4.72
N VAL A 94 -21.06 -28.83 5.23
CA VAL A 94 -21.72 -27.97 6.22
C VAL A 94 -22.33 -28.83 7.33
N LYS A 95 -22.23 -28.40 8.60
CA LYS A 95 -22.84 -29.09 9.75
C LYS A 95 -23.71 -28.11 10.53
N GLY A 96 -24.96 -28.47 10.82
CA GLY A 96 -25.87 -27.64 11.63
C GLY A 96 -26.32 -26.33 10.97
N GLY A 97 -26.23 -26.21 9.64
CA GLY A 97 -26.71 -25.04 8.89
C GLY A 97 -25.72 -23.89 8.72
N ALA A 98 -24.54 -23.96 9.34
CA ALA A 98 -23.46 -22.99 9.14
C ALA A 98 -22.17 -23.71 8.73
N GLN A 99 -21.39 -23.10 7.84
CA GLN A 99 -20.08 -23.60 7.48
C GLN A 99 -19.13 -23.34 8.66
N THR A 100 -18.50 -24.40 9.18
CA THR A 100 -17.37 -24.24 10.08
C THR A 100 -16.17 -23.81 9.25
N GLN A 101 -15.56 -22.69 9.62
CA GLN A 101 -14.33 -22.18 9.00
C GLN A 101 -13.19 -22.31 10.00
N GLU A 102 -12.06 -22.82 9.52
CA GLU A 102 -10.80 -22.86 10.27
C GLU A 102 -10.06 -21.55 10.04
N PHE A 103 -9.34 -21.08 11.07
CA PHE A 103 -8.46 -19.94 10.98
C PHE A 103 -7.12 -20.26 11.64
N GLU A 104 -6.07 -19.69 11.08
CA GLU A 104 -4.71 -19.72 11.61
C GLU A 104 -4.11 -18.32 11.45
N LEU A 105 -3.60 -17.72 12.53
CA LEU A 105 -2.89 -16.44 12.50
C LEU A 105 -1.63 -16.50 13.35
N TYR A 106 -0.52 -16.01 12.83
CA TYR A 106 0.72 -15.90 13.60
C TYR A 106 0.68 -14.71 14.57
N ALA A 107 1.49 -14.76 15.62
CA ALA A 107 1.57 -13.70 16.65
C ALA A 107 2.00 -12.34 16.08
N ASP A 108 2.77 -12.33 15.00
CA ASP A 108 3.13 -11.12 14.25
C ASP A 108 1.98 -10.50 13.44
N GLN A 109 0.85 -11.20 13.24
CA GLN A 109 -0.30 -10.74 12.44
C GLN A 109 -1.33 -9.94 13.26
N TYR A 110 -0.89 -9.21 14.29
CA TYR A 110 -1.76 -8.29 15.03
C TYR A 110 -2.23 -7.12 14.14
N GLU A 111 -3.37 -6.51 14.50
CA GLU A 111 -3.90 -5.34 13.77
C GLU A 111 -3.12 -4.05 14.10
N ALA A 112 -2.04 -3.81 13.36
CA ALA A 112 -1.26 -2.57 13.45
C ALA A 112 -2.06 -1.32 13.03
N ASN A 113 -1.67 -0.17 13.58
CA ASN A 113 -2.20 1.15 13.27
C ASN A 113 -3.73 1.36 13.43
N LYS A 114 -4.40 0.54 14.27
CA LYS A 114 -5.86 0.63 14.51
C LYS A 114 -6.26 0.79 15.97
N HIS A 115 -5.46 0.25 16.87
CA HIS A 115 -5.81 0.11 18.28
C HIS A 115 -4.82 0.86 19.15
N TYR A 116 -5.32 1.78 19.98
CA TYR A 116 -4.45 2.64 20.78
C TYR A 116 -5.00 2.87 22.18
N PHE A 117 -4.14 2.75 23.19
CA PHE A 117 -4.40 3.31 24.52
C PHE A 117 -4.46 4.83 24.46
N LEU A 118 -5.27 5.41 25.34
CA LEU A 118 -5.44 6.87 25.44
C LEU A 118 -4.31 7.55 26.22
N ALA A 119 -3.58 6.82 27.06
CA ALA A 119 -2.45 7.28 27.88
C ALA A 119 -1.69 6.08 28.43
N HIS A 120 -0.43 6.28 28.86
CA HIS A 120 0.40 5.21 29.42
C HIS A 120 -0.18 4.62 30.70
N TYR A 121 -0.89 5.44 31.50
CA TYR A 121 -1.66 4.95 32.65
C TYR A 121 -2.57 3.76 32.31
N PHE A 122 -3.33 3.85 31.19
CA PHE A 122 -4.25 2.79 30.80
C PHE A 122 -3.53 1.53 30.33
N ARG A 123 -2.39 1.71 29.66
CA ARG A 123 -1.50 0.63 29.22
C ARG A 123 -0.94 -0.13 30.42
N GLU A 124 -0.37 0.58 31.38
CA GLU A 124 0.29 0.01 32.57
C GLU A 124 -0.68 -0.72 33.51
N HIS A 125 -1.94 -0.28 33.58
CA HIS A 125 -2.97 -0.89 34.41
C HIS A 125 -3.87 -1.89 33.64
N TYR A 126 -3.54 -2.20 32.38
CA TYR A 126 -4.38 -3.07 31.55
C TYR A 126 -4.49 -4.49 32.12
N ASP A 127 -3.34 -5.08 32.49
CA ASP A 127 -3.26 -6.45 33.02
C ASP A 127 -3.94 -6.54 34.40
N GLU A 128 -3.70 -5.58 35.28
CA GLU A 128 -4.35 -5.50 36.60
C GLU A 128 -5.88 -5.40 36.47
N ALA A 129 -6.36 -4.58 35.52
CA ALA A 129 -7.79 -4.39 35.32
C ALA A 129 -8.51 -5.65 34.81
N LEU A 130 -7.77 -6.61 34.26
CA LEU A 130 -8.28 -7.84 33.63
C LEU A 130 -7.87 -9.13 34.35
N GLU A 131 -7.27 -9.03 35.53
CA GLU A 131 -6.86 -10.20 36.34
C GLU A 131 -8.06 -11.09 36.74
N ASN A 132 -9.24 -10.50 36.95
CA ASN A 132 -10.42 -11.20 37.48
C ASN A 132 -11.59 -11.24 36.48
N LEU A 133 -11.39 -11.90 35.33
CA LEU A 133 -12.45 -12.08 34.33
C LEU A 133 -13.69 -12.78 34.93
N PRO A 134 -14.93 -12.39 34.53
CA PRO A 134 -15.27 -11.44 33.46
C PRO A 134 -15.38 -9.98 33.93
N VAL A 135 -15.05 -9.66 35.19
CA VAL A 135 -15.27 -8.32 35.76
C VAL A 135 -14.04 -7.44 35.54
N ILE A 136 -14.21 -6.36 34.77
CA ILE A 136 -13.18 -5.35 34.59
C ILE A 136 -13.07 -4.47 35.84
N ILE A 137 -11.93 -4.52 36.53
CA ILE A 137 -11.63 -3.74 37.73
C ILE A 137 -10.87 -2.48 37.31
N SER A 138 -11.60 -1.38 37.09
CA SER A 138 -10.99 -0.08 36.79
C SER A 138 -11.62 1.01 37.65
N PRO A 139 -10.83 1.91 38.27
CA PRO A 139 -11.34 3.07 38.99
C PRO A 139 -11.84 4.17 38.04
N ILE A 140 -11.56 4.06 36.73
CA ILE A 140 -11.88 5.05 35.71
C ILE A 140 -13.11 4.63 34.92
N ASN A 141 -13.96 5.61 34.62
CA ASN A 141 -14.99 5.48 33.58
C ASN A 141 -14.99 6.74 32.69
N ILE A 142 -14.59 6.59 31.43
CA ILE A 142 -14.59 7.65 30.42
C ILE A 142 -16.02 8.02 30.08
N THR A 143 -16.35 9.30 30.24
CA THR A 143 -17.69 9.85 30.01
C THR A 143 -17.80 10.50 28.64
N ARG A 144 -16.70 11.02 28.09
CA ARG A 144 -16.67 11.73 26.81
C ARG A 144 -15.30 11.62 26.15
N ILE A 145 -15.29 11.50 24.83
CA ILE A 145 -14.08 11.51 24.00
C ILE A 145 -14.34 12.23 22.67
N GLU A 146 -13.34 12.97 22.19
CA GLU A 146 -13.24 13.50 20.83
C GLU A 146 -11.93 12.98 20.22
N VAL A 147 -12.02 12.44 19.00
CA VAL A 147 -10.89 11.86 18.27
C VAL A 147 -10.68 12.69 17.01
N TRP A 148 -9.45 13.10 16.77
CA TRP A 148 -9.03 13.98 15.69
C TRP A 148 -7.97 13.29 14.85
N VAL A 149 -8.10 13.39 13.53
CA VAL A 149 -7.14 12.85 12.57
C VAL A 149 -6.77 13.90 11.51
N THR A 150 -5.63 13.70 10.85
CA THR A 150 -5.25 14.48 9.65
C THR A 150 -6.36 14.43 8.60
N ASN A 151 -6.64 15.54 7.93
CA ASN A 151 -7.77 15.63 7.00
C ASN A 151 -7.37 15.40 5.55
N LYS A 152 -7.15 14.14 5.17
CA LYS A 152 -6.87 13.77 3.76
C LYS A 152 -8.11 13.76 2.86
N SER A 153 -9.30 13.72 3.46
CA SER A 153 -10.57 13.56 2.74
C SER A 153 -11.19 14.87 2.24
N GLY A 154 -10.62 16.02 2.60
CA GLY A 154 -11.23 17.33 2.33
C GLY A 154 -12.59 17.53 3.02
N ASN A 155 -12.84 16.86 4.16
CA ASN A 155 -14.08 17.01 4.91
C ASN A 155 -13.88 18.00 6.05
N TYR A 156 -14.38 19.22 5.87
CA TYR A 156 -14.21 20.32 6.82
C TYR A 156 -15.35 20.42 7.86
N GLN A 157 -16.32 19.50 7.86
CA GLN A 157 -17.40 19.49 8.85
C GLN A 157 -16.83 19.31 10.26
N ASP A 158 -17.13 20.25 11.15
CA ASP A 158 -16.61 20.33 12.52
C ASP A 158 -15.07 20.29 12.63
N SER A 159 -14.36 20.64 11.55
CA SER A 159 -12.89 20.67 11.53
C SER A 159 -12.32 21.75 12.43
N ARG A 160 -11.13 21.48 13.00
CA ARG A 160 -10.46 22.38 13.93
C ARG A 160 -8.96 22.36 13.73
N ASN A 161 -8.33 23.52 13.89
CA ASN A 161 -6.89 23.59 14.10
C ASN A 161 -6.57 22.95 15.46
N ILE A 162 -5.57 22.08 15.51
CA ILE A 162 -5.12 21.43 16.74
C ILE A 162 -3.60 21.48 16.92
N VAL A 163 -3.15 21.58 18.17
CA VAL A 163 -1.79 21.25 18.59
C VAL A 163 -1.89 20.01 19.48
N ALA A 164 -1.27 18.92 19.04
CA ALA A 164 -1.28 17.65 19.75
C ALA A 164 0.08 17.45 20.44
N PHE A 165 0.10 17.29 21.76
CA PHE A 165 1.33 17.04 22.53
C PHE A 165 1.41 15.59 22.98
N MET A 166 2.58 14.96 22.84
CA MET A 166 2.82 13.58 23.30
C MET A 166 2.66 13.45 24.82
N ALA A 167 3.34 14.34 25.55
CA ALA A 167 3.38 14.37 27.00
C ALA A 167 2.07 14.83 27.67
N LEU A 168 1.05 15.30 26.93
CA LEU A 168 -0.18 15.78 27.56
C LEU A 168 -0.89 14.66 28.33
N GLY A 169 -1.22 14.92 29.59
CA GLY A 169 -1.86 13.94 30.46
C GLY A 169 -0.91 12.92 31.10
N GLU A 170 0.39 12.95 30.80
CA GLU A 170 1.38 12.00 31.33
C GLU A 170 2.08 12.58 32.57
N LYS A 171 2.21 11.76 33.62
CA LYS A 171 2.88 12.12 34.87
C LYS A 171 4.31 11.61 34.93
N ASP A 172 4.61 10.49 34.30
CA ASP A 172 5.93 9.86 34.35
C ASP A 172 6.96 10.62 33.48
N PRO A 173 8.06 11.14 34.05
CA PRO A 173 9.12 11.78 33.27
C PRO A 173 9.73 10.89 32.19
N GLU A 174 9.81 9.56 32.41
CA GLU A 174 10.37 8.62 31.44
C GLU A 174 9.49 8.54 30.18
N VAL A 175 8.17 8.63 30.34
CA VAL A 175 7.20 8.64 29.23
C VAL A 175 7.21 9.96 28.46
N THR A 176 7.53 11.07 29.13
CA THR A 176 7.50 12.38 28.46
C THR A 176 8.68 12.60 27.52
N GLU A 177 9.82 11.92 27.75
CA GLU A 177 11.09 12.03 26.99
C GLU A 177 11.48 13.46 26.57
N SER A 178 11.04 14.46 27.32
CA SER A 178 11.19 15.87 26.97
C SER A 178 12.07 16.56 27.99
N SER A 179 13.09 17.29 27.52
CA SER A 179 13.93 18.10 28.41
C SER A 179 13.21 19.33 28.96
N VAL A 180 12.02 19.63 28.44
CA VAL A 180 11.26 20.86 28.74
C VAL A 180 10.03 20.58 29.60
N VAL A 181 9.42 19.40 29.45
CA VAL A 181 8.24 19.01 30.24
C VAL A 181 8.67 18.52 31.61
N VAL A 182 8.08 19.10 32.66
CA VAL A 182 8.36 18.73 34.04
C VAL A 182 7.09 18.17 34.67
N SER A 183 7.19 16.95 35.19
CA SER A 183 6.10 16.31 35.93
C SER A 183 5.68 17.11 37.14
N ASN A 184 4.38 17.14 37.44
CA ASN A 184 3.86 17.76 38.64
C ASN A 184 3.78 16.71 39.76
N PRO A 185 4.71 16.70 40.73
CA PRO A 185 4.71 15.71 41.82
C PRO A 185 3.47 15.84 42.72
N THR A 186 2.80 17.00 42.71
CA THR A 186 1.57 17.25 43.47
C THR A 186 0.29 17.02 42.65
N GLY A 187 0.41 16.66 41.36
CA GLY A 187 -0.71 16.35 40.48
C GLY A 187 -1.35 14.99 40.81
N PRO A 188 -2.59 14.75 40.33
CA PRO A 188 -3.27 13.48 40.53
C PRO A 188 -2.49 12.32 39.90
N ASP A 189 -2.66 11.10 40.42
CA ASP A 189 -2.04 9.89 39.84
C ASP A 189 -2.76 9.42 38.56
N PHE A 190 -3.95 9.96 38.29
CA PHE A 190 -4.68 9.72 37.04
C PHE A 190 -4.26 10.70 35.94
N PRO A 191 -4.40 10.32 34.66
CA PRO A 191 -4.14 11.23 33.54
C PRO A 191 -4.97 12.51 33.66
N SER A 192 -4.31 13.66 33.61
CA SER A 192 -5.00 14.95 33.64
C SER A 192 -4.17 16.07 33.02
N ASP A 193 -4.82 17.14 32.60
CA ASP A 193 -4.14 18.36 32.14
C ASP A 193 -3.16 18.92 33.18
N SER A 194 -3.37 18.66 34.47
CA SER A 194 -2.51 19.14 35.56
C SER A 194 -1.38 18.18 35.94
N ALA A 195 -1.19 17.09 35.19
CA ALA A 195 -0.19 16.05 35.46
C ALA A 195 1.26 16.55 35.30
N ASN A 196 1.49 17.56 34.46
CA ASN A 196 2.81 18.13 34.17
C ASN A 196 2.74 19.63 33.83
N SER A 197 3.89 20.20 33.46
CA SER A 197 4.05 21.63 33.15
C SER A 197 3.31 22.10 31.90
N LEU A 198 2.80 21.21 31.02
CA LEU A 198 2.06 21.63 29.82
C LEU A 198 0.78 22.43 30.16
N ILE A 199 0.27 22.35 31.40
CA ILE A 199 -0.82 23.20 31.86
C ILE A 199 -0.52 24.70 31.74
N SER A 200 0.73 25.13 31.93
CA SER A 200 1.09 26.54 31.75
C SER A 200 1.13 26.94 30.29
N ILE A 201 1.55 26.01 29.42
CA ILE A 201 1.55 26.20 27.96
C ILE A 201 0.12 26.33 27.45
N LYS A 202 -0.85 25.57 28.00
CA LYS A 202 -2.28 25.74 27.68
C LYS A 202 -2.83 27.15 27.95
N ALA A 203 -2.22 27.87 28.89
CA ALA A 203 -2.58 29.24 29.22
C ALA A 203 -1.92 30.28 28.30
N ASP A 204 -0.93 29.90 27.48
CA ASP A 204 -0.34 30.79 26.49
C ASP A 204 -1.33 31.04 25.34
N THR A 205 -1.60 32.32 25.10
CA THR A 205 -2.45 32.76 24.01
C THR A 205 -1.75 32.71 22.65
N THR A 206 -0.42 32.67 22.59
CA THR A 206 0.33 32.67 21.32
C THR A 206 0.15 31.36 20.55
N ILE A 207 0.05 30.22 21.22
CA ILE A 207 -0.19 28.92 20.58
C ILE A 207 -1.66 28.69 20.18
N ARG A 208 -2.54 29.68 20.42
CA ARG A 208 -3.93 29.66 19.95
C ARG A 208 -4.07 30.06 18.50
N GLU A 209 -3.08 30.74 17.95
CA GLU A 209 -2.98 31.06 16.53
C GLU A 209 -2.02 30.04 15.90
N LEU A 210 -2.53 29.22 14.98
CA LEU A 210 -1.78 28.09 14.39
C LEU A 210 -0.41 28.50 13.85
N ASN A 211 -0.35 29.70 13.28
CA ASN A 211 0.82 30.21 12.57
C ASN A 211 1.99 30.62 13.50
N THR A 212 1.74 30.83 14.78
CA THR A 212 2.78 31.17 15.76
C THR A 212 3.23 29.96 16.57
N VAL A 213 2.50 28.83 16.50
CA VAL A 213 2.75 27.62 17.28
C VAL A 213 4.20 27.14 17.16
N THR A 214 4.69 26.92 15.94
CA THR A 214 6.04 26.38 15.70
C THR A 214 7.11 27.29 16.28
N SER A 215 7.06 28.58 15.96
CA SER A 215 8.03 29.57 16.44
C SER A 215 8.03 29.71 17.97
N THR A 216 6.85 29.69 18.62
CA THR A 216 6.75 29.77 20.07
C THR A 216 7.32 28.51 20.72
N LEU A 217 6.86 27.33 20.30
CA LEU A 217 7.21 26.07 20.96
C LEU A 217 8.68 25.69 20.74
N GLN A 218 9.22 25.90 19.54
CA GLN A 218 10.66 25.72 19.30
C GLN A 218 11.49 26.72 20.10
N GLY A 219 11.01 27.96 20.28
CA GLY A 219 11.64 28.95 21.16
C GLY A 219 11.68 28.53 22.63
N GLU A 220 10.72 27.70 23.07
CA GLU A 220 10.71 27.08 24.40
C GLU A 220 11.50 25.77 24.47
N GLY A 221 11.98 25.25 23.33
CA GLY A 221 12.82 24.05 23.23
C GLY A 221 12.08 22.76 22.85
N PHE A 222 10.81 22.84 22.43
CA PHE A 222 10.05 21.69 21.91
C PHE A 222 10.42 21.39 20.46
N ASN A 223 10.44 20.10 20.10
CA ASN A 223 10.72 19.62 18.75
C ASN A 223 9.44 19.16 18.05
N THR A 224 9.20 19.68 16.85
CA THR A 224 8.10 19.23 15.97
C THR A 224 8.34 17.77 15.55
N GLY A 225 7.27 16.97 15.52
CA GLY A 225 7.32 15.54 15.16
C GLY A 225 7.70 14.61 16.32
N ILE A 226 8.29 15.13 17.39
CA ILE A 226 8.64 14.37 18.60
C ILE A 226 7.74 14.78 19.77
N ASP A 227 7.83 16.04 20.19
CA ASP A 227 7.11 16.53 21.36
C ASP A 227 5.67 16.92 21.01
N PHE A 228 5.47 17.51 19.82
CA PHE A 228 4.18 17.97 19.35
C PHE A 228 4.01 17.88 17.83
N GLU A 229 2.74 17.84 17.42
CA GLU A 229 2.29 17.98 16.04
C GLU A 229 1.27 19.12 15.94
N LYS A 230 1.37 19.94 14.91
CA LYS A 230 0.32 20.91 14.58
C LYS A 230 -0.45 20.40 13.36
N ILE A 231 -1.77 20.55 13.38
CA ILE A 231 -2.62 20.15 12.24
C ILE A 231 -3.59 21.28 11.96
N GLU A 232 -3.67 21.68 10.70
CA GLU A 232 -4.70 22.59 10.23
C GLU A 232 -5.95 21.79 9.83
N SER A 233 -7.13 22.29 10.20
CA SER A 233 -8.41 21.70 9.78
C SER A 233 -8.52 20.19 10.05
N ALA A 234 -8.00 19.72 11.19
CA ALA A 234 -8.09 18.33 11.61
C ALA A 234 -9.54 17.84 11.63
N ARG A 235 -9.76 16.62 11.15
CA ARG A 235 -11.09 16.03 11.02
C ARG A 235 -11.48 15.35 12.33
N LYS A 236 -12.64 15.71 12.86
CA LYS A 236 -13.24 15.01 14.00
C LYS A 236 -13.86 13.69 13.51
N LEU A 237 -13.43 12.56 14.07
CA LEU A 237 -14.06 11.28 13.76
C LEU A 237 -15.45 11.20 14.38
N SER A 238 -16.41 10.71 13.61
CA SER A 238 -17.74 10.40 14.11
C SER A 238 -17.72 9.17 15.03
N PRO A 239 -18.63 9.04 16.00
CA PRO A 239 -18.73 7.85 16.85
C PRO A 239 -19.00 6.54 16.09
N SER A 240 -19.38 6.59 14.81
CA SER A 240 -19.51 5.41 13.94
C SER A 240 -18.19 4.93 13.36
N GLU A 241 -17.15 5.78 13.33
CA GLU A 241 -15.85 5.49 12.71
C GLU A 241 -14.85 4.83 13.67
N TYR A 242 -15.13 4.86 14.97
CA TYR A 242 -14.31 4.23 16.00
C TYR A 242 -15.17 3.63 17.11
N ARG A 243 -14.58 2.73 17.89
CA ARG A 243 -15.09 2.26 19.18
C ARG A 243 -14.08 2.59 20.26
N PHE A 244 -14.52 2.65 21.51
CA PHE A 244 -13.61 2.82 22.64
C PHE A 244 -14.11 2.01 23.84
N ASN A 245 -13.18 1.56 24.69
CA ASN A 245 -13.52 0.92 25.94
C ASN A 245 -13.44 1.96 27.08
N PRO A 246 -14.57 2.32 27.73
CA PRO A 246 -14.59 3.40 28.71
C PRO A 246 -13.87 3.08 30.02
N LYS A 247 -13.62 1.79 30.31
CA LYS A 247 -12.95 1.35 31.55
C LYS A 247 -11.46 1.09 31.35
N LEU A 248 -11.11 0.46 30.22
CA LEU A 248 -9.74 0.10 29.87
C LEU A 248 -9.00 1.21 29.11
N GLY A 249 -9.71 2.25 28.65
CA GLY A 249 -9.11 3.46 28.09
C GLY A 249 -8.30 3.25 26.82
N TYR A 250 -8.87 2.53 25.85
CA TYR A 250 -8.33 2.40 24.50
C TYR A 250 -9.40 2.67 23.44
N ILE A 251 -8.96 3.08 22.25
CA ILE A 251 -9.74 3.30 21.04
C ILE A 251 -9.39 2.25 19.99
N SER A 252 -10.37 1.94 19.15
CA SER A 252 -10.25 1.00 18.03
C SER A 252 -10.90 1.63 16.81
N LEU A 253 -10.08 1.98 15.83
CA LEU A 253 -10.52 2.58 14.57
C LEU A 253 -11.08 1.50 13.64
N ASN A 254 -12.05 1.86 12.80
CA ASN A 254 -12.59 0.94 11.80
C ASN A 254 -11.64 0.71 10.62
N SER A 255 -10.80 1.70 10.31
CA SER A 255 -9.75 1.66 9.29
C SER A 255 -8.38 1.88 9.94
N ALA A 256 -7.34 1.25 9.39
CA ALA A 256 -5.97 1.55 9.80
C ALA A 256 -5.59 2.94 9.34
N LEU A 257 -4.82 3.66 10.17
CA LEU A 257 -4.20 4.92 9.78
C LEU A 257 -2.97 4.65 8.92
N SER A 258 -2.75 5.53 7.96
CA SER A 258 -1.53 5.59 7.16
C SER A 258 -0.35 6.03 8.03
N SER A 259 0.87 5.67 7.64
CA SER A 259 2.08 5.99 8.44
C SER A 259 2.28 7.49 8.66
N ASP A 260 1.79 8.34 7.76
CA ASP A 260 1.88 9.80 7.81
C ASP A 260 0.65 10.50 8.44
N GLU A 261 -0.40 9.77 8.83
CA GLU A 261 -1.57 10.36 9.50
C GLU A 261 -1.33 10.53 11.00
N VAL A 262 -1.74 11.66 11.54
CA VAL A 262 -1.68 11.94 12.98
C VAL A 262 -2.99 11.54 13.64
N LEU A 263 -2.91 10.96 14.84
CA LEU A 263 -4.05 10.64 15.71
C LEU A 263 -3.92 11.40 17.02
N ALA A 264 -4.94 12.18 17.34
CA ALA A 264 -5.00 12.94 18.58
C ALA A 264 -6.37 12.82 19.27
N VAL A 265 -6.38 12.97 20.59
CA VAL A 265 -7.59 12.78 21.40
C VAL A 265 -7.73 13.85 22.47
N ALA A 266 -8.99 14.15 22.82
CA ALA A 266 -9.37 14.83 24.06
C ALA A 266 -10.43 13.99 24.77
N TYR A 267 -10.29 13.76 26.07
CA TYR A 267 -11.22 12.91 26.82
C TYR A 267 -11.45 13.39 28.27
N GLU A 268 -12.64 13.06 28.78
CA GLU A 268 -13.09 13.32 30.16
C GLU A 268 -13.47 11.98 30.78
N PHE A 269 -13.10 11.79 32.04
CA PHE A 269 -13.48 10.62 32.80
C PHE A 269 -13.76 10.94 34.26
N THR A 270 -14.43 10.01 34.93
CA THR A 270 -14.66 10.07 36.38
C THR A 270 -13.85 9.00 37.10
N ALA A 271 -13.15 9.39 38.17
CA ALA A 271 -12.45 8.48 39.08
C ALA A 271 -12.68 8.92 40.53
N GLY A 272 -13.11 8.00 41.40
CA GLY A 272 -13.38 8.32 42.81
C GLY A 272 -14.43 9.42 43.05
N GLY A 273 -15.35 9.64 42.10
CA GLY A 273 -16.35 10.72 42.15
C GLY A 273 -15.86 12.10 41.71
N GLN A 274 -14.60 12.24 41.32
CA GLN A 274 -14.03 13.46 40.74
C GLN A 274 -13.92 13.34 39.21
N LYS A 275 -14.02 14.48 38.51
CA LYS A 275 -13.85 14.57 37.06
C LYS A 275 -12.41 14.95 36.72
N TYR A 276 -11.87 14.29 35.71
CA TYR A 276 -10.56 14.55 35.14
C TYR A 276 -10.69 14.74 33.63
N GLN A 277 -9.86 15.61 33.06
CA GLN A 277 -9.86 15.96 31.65
C GLN A 277 -8.41 15.98 31.14
N VAL A 278 -8.22 15.48 29.92
CA VAL A 278 -6.97 15.55 29.17
C VAL A 278 -7.30 16.14 27.79
N GLY A 279 -6.65 17.25 27.45
CA GLY A 279 -6.92 18.01 26.23
C GLY A 279 -8.12 18.94 26.35
N GLU A 280 -8.53 19.52 25.23
CA GLU A 280 -9.63 20.49 25.16
C GLU A 280 -10.67 20.01 24.16
N PHE A 281 -11.94 20.13 24.54
CA PHE A 281 -13.04 19.80 23.64
C PHE A 281 -13.41 20.99 22.76
N SER A 282 -13.95 20.67 21.59
CA SER A 282 -14.57 21.66 20.69
C SER A 282 -15.69 22.50 21.35
N SER A 283 -16.28 22.02 22.44
CA SER A 283 -17.33 22.71 23.22
C SER A 283 -16.83 23.58 24.37
N ASP A 284 -15.52 23.64 24.65
CA ASP A 284 -14.98 24.30 25.86
C ASP A 284 -14.89 25.83 25.72
N GLY A 285 -15.55 26.42 24.73
CA GLY A 285 -15.61 27.88 24.51
C GLY A 285 -14.48 28.45 23.66
N ILE A 286 -13.62 27.61 23.08
CA ILE A 286 -12.58 28.02 22.12
C ILE A 286 -13.18 27.96 20.71
N SER A 287 -13.48 29.12 20.13
CA SER A 287 -14.06 29.23 18.79
C SER A 287 -12.99 29.12 17.70
N ALA A 288 -13.31 28.45 16.58
CA ALA A 288 -12.49 28.46 15.37
C ALA A 288 -12.27 29.91 14.88
N PRO A 289 -11.09 30.24 14.31
CA PRO A 289 -9.99 29.35 13.90
C PRO A 289 -8.98 29.02 15.01
N LYS A 290 -9.24 29.39 16.27
CA LYS A 290 -8.29 29.15 17.36
C LYS A 290 -8.01 27.67 17.58
N THR A 291 -6.74 27.39 17.83
CA THR A 291 -6.20 26.04 17.98
C THR A 291 -6.63 25.39 19.30
N LEU A 292 -7.06 24.14 19.23
CA LEU A 292 -7.31 23.29 20.40
C LEU A 292 -6.03 22.57 20.81
N ILE A 293 -5.83 22.40 22.11
CA ILE A 293 -4.69 21.65 22.63
C ILE A 293 -5.17 20.25 23.05
N VAL A 294 -4.60 19.22 22.44
CA VAL A 294 -5.05 17.83 22.56
C VAL A 294 -3.87 16.89 22.82
N LYS A 295 -4.14 15.63 23.18
CA LYS A 295 -3.10 14.62 23.38
C LYS A 295 -2.76 13.94 22.07
N LEU A 296 -1.47 13.84 21.75
CA LEU A 296 -0.95 13.08 20.62
C LEU A 296 -0.86 11.59 20.98
N ILE A 297 -1.48 10.74 20.15
CA ILE A 297 -1.45 9.28 20.28
C ILE A 297 -0.53 8.66 19.23
N LYS A 298 -0.57 9.16 18.00
CA LYS A 298 0.33 8.78 16.90
C LYS A 298 0.71 10.05 16.13
N GLY A 299 2.01 10.33 15.98
CA GLY A 299 2.53 11.42 15.15
C GLY A 299 2.89 11.00 13.71
N THR A 300 3.49 11.92 12.96
CA THR A 300 4.07 11.65 11.64
C THR A 300 5.36 10.84 11.76
N SER A 301 6.16 11.10 12.80
CA SER A 301 7.28 10.26 13.24
C SER A 301 6.77 9.23 14.25
N PHE A 302 6.49 8.01 13.79
CA PHE A 302 5.94 6.94 14.63
C PHE A 302 6.85 5.70 14.60
N THR A 303 7.74 5.64 15.59
CA THR A 303 8.90 4.73 15.62
C THR A 303 9.05 4.11 17.01
N PRO A 304 9.54 2.86 17.15
CA PRO A 304 9.64 2.18 18.45
C PRO A 304 10.47 2.86 19.53
N GLN A 305 11.31 3.81 19.15
CA GLN A 305 12.15 4.60 20.06
C GLN A 305 11.38 5.75 20.72
N LEU A 306 10.18 6.09 20.24
CA LEU A 306 9.33 7.11 20.85
C LEU A 306 8.29 6.47 21.80
N PRO A 307 8.02 7.06 22.97
CA PRO A 307 7.08 6.50 23.95
C PRO A 307 5.65 6.30 23.40
N ASN A 308 5.21 7.15 22.46
CA ASN A 308 3.89 6.98 21.85
C ASN A 308 3.72 5.66 21.09
N TRP A 309 4.80 4.98 20.70
CA TRP A 309 4.77 3.62 20.11
C TRP A 309 4.09 2.60 21.02
N ASP A 310 4.31 2.74 22.33
CA ASP A 310 3.77 1.85 23.36
C ASP A 310 2.26 2.02 23.55
N LEU A 311 1.71 3.16 23.12
CA LEU A 311 0.26 3.36 23.11
C LEU A 311 -0.43 2.50 22.05
N MET A 312 0.25 2.08 20.99
CA MET A 312 -0.33 1.16 20.01
C MET A 312 -0.46 -0.24 20.60
N MET A 313 -1.69 -0.76 20.63
CA MET A 313 -2.00 -2.10 21.13
C MET A 313 -1.58 -3.15 20.10
N LYS A 314 -0.84 -4.16 20.56
CA LYS A 314 -0.29 -5.25 19.74
C LYS A 314 -0.82 -6.63 20.18
N ASN A 315 -2.00 -6.62 20.78
CA ASN A 315 -2.64 -7.77 21.43
C ASN A 315 -4.07 -8.03 20.89
N ILE A 316 -4.39 -7.48 19.71
CA ILE A 316 -5.68 -7.62 19.02
C ILE A 316 -5.45 -8.22 17.63
N TYR A 317 -6.17 -9.31 17.33
CA TYR A 317 -6.00 -10.11 16.11
C TYR A 317 -7.34 -10.23 15.38
N ALA A 318 -7.36 -9.98 14.07
CA ALA A 318 -8.55 -10.11 13.25
C ALA A 318 -8.57 -11.47 12.54
N ILE A 319 -9.55 -12.32 12.83
CA ILE A 319 -9.67 -13.65 12.20
C ILE A 319 -10.39 -13.61 10.84
N GLY A 320 -10.71 -12.42 10.31
CA GLY A 320 -11.43 -12.23 9.05
C GLY A 320 -12.91 -12.62 9.09
N ALA A 321 -13.47 -12.84 10.28
CA ALA A 321 -14.85 -13.28 10.48
C ALA A 321 -15.80 -12.11 10.80
N TYR A 322 -17.09 -12.30 10.52
CA TYR A 322 -18.15 -11.41 10.97
C TYR A 322 -19.22 -12.19 11.70
N GLN A 323 -19.80 -11.56 12.73
CA GLN A 323 -20.90 -12.10 13.53
C GLN A 323 -20.63 -13.53 14.02
N ILE A 324 -19.52 -13.71 14.76
CA ILE A 324 -19.11 -15.01 15.28
C ILE A 324 -20.17 -15.55 16.25
N ASN A 325 -20.54 -16.82 16.08
CA ASN A 325 -21.40 -17.54 17.00
C ASN A 325 -20.58 -18.13 18.18
N PRO A 326 -20.93 -17.82 19.45
CA PRO A 326 -20.21 -18.35 20.61
C PRO A 326 -20.24 -19.89 20.73
N SER A 327 -21.33 -20.56 20.34
CA SER A 327 -21.57 -21.96 20.72
C SER A 327 -20.59 -22.98 20.10
N ASN A 328 -19.94 -22.63 19.00
CA ASN A 328 -18.97 -23.50 18.31
C ASN A 328 -17.67 -22.76 17.99
N PHE A 329 -17.38 -21.68 18.71
CA PHE A 329 -16.10 -21.01 18.62
C PHE A 329 -15.06 -21.81 19.40
N LYS A 330 -13.93 -22.08 18.75
CA LYS A 330 -12.75 -22.68 19.38
C LYS A 330 -11.54 -21.86 19.00
N LEU A 331 -10.68 -21.60 19.97
CA LEU A 331 -9.40 -20.96 19.79
C LEU A 331 -8.40 -21.63 20.73
N ASP A 332 -7.26 -21.99 20.18
CA ASP A 332 -6.08 -22.39 20.91
C ASP A 332 -4.92 -21.46 20.51
N VAL A 333 -4.01 -21.26 21.45
CA VAL A 333 -2.70 -20.66 21.18
C VAL A 333 -1.69 -21.80 21.10
N LEU A 334 -0.98 -21.87 19.99
CA LEU A 334 -0.02 -22.92 19.67
C LEU A 334 1.39 -22.34 19.57
N TYR A 335 2.38 -23.18 19.86
CA TYR A 335 3.80 -22.90 19.70
C TYR A 335 4.44 -23.96 18.80
N GLN A 336 5.16 -23.53 17.77
CA GLN A 336 5.91 -24.40 16.86
C GLN A 336 7.18 -24.92 17.55
N ASP A 337 7.18 -26.18 17.97
CA ASP A 337 8.31 -26.80 18.67
C ASP A 337 9.24 -27.53 17.69
N ASP A 338 10.40 -26.94 17.42
CA ASP A 338 11.41 -27.50 16.50
C ASP A 338 11.91 -28.89 16.92
N LYS A 339 11.93 -29.19 18.23
CA LYS A 339 12.39 -30.51 18.73
C LYS A 339 11.36 -31.60 18.44
N LYS A 340 10.08 -31.27 18.45
CA LYS A 340 8.98 -32.20 18.19
C LYS A 340 8.54 -32.21 16.71
N GLY A 341 8.86 -31.17 15.96
CA GLY A 341 8.47 -31.00 14.56
C GLY A 341 6.96 -30.78 14.36
N THR A 342 6.23 -30.41 15.42
CA THR A 342 4.78 -30.15 15.39
C THR A 342 4.44 -29.03 16.35
N ALA A 343 3.36 -28.32 16.07
CA ALA A 343 2.79 -27.34 16.97
C ALA A 343 2.20 -27.99 18.23
N VAL A 344 2.36 -27.34 19.38
CA VAL A 344 1.86 -27.77 20.68
C VAL A 344 1.15 -26.62 21.40
N ASN A 345 0.15 -26.92 22.22
CA ASN A 345 -0.61 -25.92 23.00
C ASN A 345 -0.05 -25.68 24.41
N TYR A 346 1.19 -26.10 24.69
CA TYR A 346 1.88 -25.95 25.97
C TYR A 346 3.39 -25.83 25.76
N LEU A 347 4.12 -25.25 26.72
CA LEU A 347 5.59 -25.27 26.72
C LEU A 347 6.12 -26.44 27.55
N SER A 348 7.26 -27.01 27.16
CA SER A 348 7.87 -28.18 27.83
C SER A 348 8.93 -27.85 28.89
N GLU A 349 9.19 -26.56 29.12
CA GLU A 349 10.29 -26.06 29.96
C GLU A 349 9.76 -24.85 30.78
N GLY A 350 10.44 -24.52 31.90
CA GLY A 350 10.05 -23.40 32.79
C GLY A 350 8.94 -23.72 33.78
N ALA A 351 8.46 -22.69 34.49
CA ALA A 351 7.46 -22.83 35.54
C ALA A 351 6.07 -23.27 35.03
N ILE A 352 5.73 -22.91 33.78
CA ILE A 352 4.46 -23.24 33.11
C ILE A 352 4.52 -24.56 32.31
N SER A 353 5.48 -25.42 32.61
CA SER A 353 5.71 -26.65 31.85
C SER A 353 4.49 -27.58 31.91
N GLY A 354 3.81 -27.76 30.78
CA GLY A 354 2.64 -28.62 30.63
C GLY A 354 1.29 -27.93 30.82
N ASP A 355 1.28 -26.63 31.16
CA ASP A 355 0.06 -25.83 31.25
C ASP A 355 -0.39 -25.37 29.85
N ALA A 356 -1.70 -25.31 29.62
CA ALA A 356 -2.26 -24.86 28.35
C ALA A 356 -1.97 -23.37 28.12
N LEU A 357 -1.50 -22.99 26.93
CA LEU A 357 -1.12 -21.61 26.63
C LEU A 357 -2.30 -20.63 26.75
N ILE A 358 -3.52 -21.05 26.44
CA ILE A 358 -4.73 -20.24 26.66
C ILE A 358 -4.94 -19.92 28.15
N GLN A 359 -4.68 -20.87 29.04
CA GLN A 359 -4.76 -20.66 30.49
C GLN A 359 -3.63 -19.75 30.96
N VAL A 360 -2.41 -19.97 30.47
CA VAL A 360 -1.25 -19.14 30.79
C VAL A 360 -1.49 -17.69 30.38
N LEU A 361 -2.08 -17.44 29.21
CA LEU A 361 -2.30 -16.10 28.65
C LEU A 361 -3.61 -15.44 29.09
N ASN A 362 -4.20 -15.92 30.19
CA ASN A 362 -5.41 -15.36 30.79
C ASN A 362 -6.65 -15.42 29.86
N LEU A 363 -6.69 -16.39 28.92
CA LEU A 363 -7.80 -16.61 27.98
C LEU A 363 -8.77 -17.73 28.41
N ASP A 364 -8.46 -18.46 29.48
CA ASP A 364 -9.28 -19.54 30.06
C ASP A 364 -9.26 -19.44 31.59
N ASN A 365 -10.22 -18.71 32.13
CA ASN A 365 -10.41 -18.46 33.56
C ASN A 365 -11.80 -18.85 34.05
N VAL A 366 -12.79 -18.90 33.14
CA VAL A 366 -14.18 -19.14 33.49
C VAL A 366 -14.76 -20.32 32.73
N ASN A 367 -15.75 -20.97 33.30
CA ASN A 367 -16.48 -22.01 32.58
C ASN A 367 -17.56 -21.41 31.66
N GLN A 368 -18.29 -22.25 30.93
CA GLN A 368 -19.44 -21.85 30.10
C GLN A 368 -20.55 -21.07 30.84
N GLN A 369 -20.62 -21.12 32.17
CA GLN A 369 -21.56 -20.37 33.00
C GLN A 369 -20.98 -19.04 33.52
N LEU A 370 -19.75 -18.70 33.14
CA LEU A 370 -18.96 -17.56 33.62
C LEU A 370 -18.59 -17.64 35.10
N ASP A 371 -18.56 -18.84 35.68
CA ASP A 371 -18.02 -19.07 37.01
C ASP A 371 -16.48 -19.17 36.94
N PRO A 372 -15.72 -18.66 37.93
CA PRO A 372 -14.26 -18.60 37.92
C PRO A 372 -13.62 -19.98 38.13
N SER A 373 -13.64 -20.79 37.08
CA SER A 373 -13.00 -22.10 37.00
C SER A 373 -12.58 -22.34 35.55
N PRO A 374 -11.27 -22.43 35.25
CA PRO A 374 -10.78 -22.80 33.92
C PRO A 374 -11.32 -24.16 33.49
N ASP A 375 -11.71 -24.31 32.23
CA ASP A 375 -12.26 -25.55 31.67
C ASP A 375 -11.52 -26.08 30.43
N GLY A 376 -10.42 -25.43 30.04
CA GLY A 376 -9.59 -25.80 28.89
C GLY A 376 -10.16 -25.28 27.57
N VAL A 377 -11.11 -24.34 27.61
CA VAL A 377 -11.73 -23.71 26.44
C VAL A 377 -11.58 -22.20 26.54
N PHE A 378 -11.37 -21.54 25.40
CA PHE A 378 -11.32 -20.09 25.32
C PHE A 378 -12.58 -19.41 25.90
N ASP A 379 -12.36 -18.44 26.78
CA ASP A 379 -13.39 -17.61 27.39
C ASP A 379 -14.01 -16.65 26.36
N PHE A 380 -15.23 -16.91 25.89
CA PHE A 380 -15.93 -16.02 24.95
C PHE A 380 -16.64 -14.86 25.68
N ILE A 381 -15.91 -13.78 25.98
CA ILE A 381 -16.41 -12.59 26.69
C ILE A 381 -16.42 -11.40 25.73
N GLU A 382 -17.62 -11.04 25.26
CA GLU A 382 -17.82 -9.92 24.33
C GLU A 382 -17.29 -8.60 24.90
N GLY A 383 -16.43 -7.93 24.14
CA GLY A 383 -15.82 -6.65 24.49
C GLY A 383 -14.55 -6.76 25.35
N THR A 384 -14.19 -7.96 25.81
CA THR A 384 -12.98 -8.19 26.62
C THR A 384 -12.00 -9.14 25.94
N THR A 385 -12.44 -10.36 25.59
CA THR A 385 -11.59 -11.37 24.93
C THR A 385 -11.93 -11.52 23.44
N VAL A 386 -13.13 -11.11 23.03
CA VAL A 386 -13.59 -11.18 21.64
C VAL A 386 -14.51 -10.02 21.31
N ASN A 387 -14.49 -9.59 20.05
CA ASN A 387 -15.54 -8.79 19.44
C ASN A 387 -16.19 -9.60 18.33
N ALA A 388 -17.35 -10.19 18.62
CA ALA A 388 -18.01 -11.11 17.72
C ALA A 388 -18.48 -10.42 16.42
N SER A 389 -18.78 -9.12 16.48
CA SER A 389 -19.35 -8.39 15.33
C SER A 389 -18.39 -8.26 14.15
N ASN A 390 -17.10 -8.10 14.42
CA ASN A 390 -16.04 -7.91 13.42
C ASN A 390 -14.90 -8.93 13.52
N GLY A 391 -15.12 -10.00 14.28
CA GLY A 391 -14.21 -11.13 14.39
C GLY A 391 -12.82 -10.77 14.89
N LYS A 392 -12.75 -10.01 15.99
CA LYS A 392 -11.49 -9.68 16.64
C LYS A 392 -11.31 -10.48 17.90
N ILE A 393 -10.13 -11.06 18.09
CA ILE A 393 -9.67 -11.68 19.33
C ILE A 393 -8.82 -10.64 20.07
N ILE A 394 -9.09 -10.47 21.35
CA ILE A 394 -8.44 -9.47 22.21
C ILE A 394 -7.79 -10.26 23.35
N PHE A 395 -6.47 -10.15 23.49
CA PHE A 395 -5.81 -10.76 24.65
C PHE A 395 -6.01 -9.87 25.86
N PRO A 396 -6.47 -10.41 27.00
CA PRO A 396 -6.68 -9.66 28.24
C PRO A 396 -5.36 -9.45 29.01
N VAL A 397 -4.26 -9.36 28.26
CA VAL A 397 -2.89 -9.09 28.71
C VAL A 397 -2.22 -8.21 27.67
N LEU A 398 -1.33 -7.33 28.11
CA LEU A 398 -0.73 -6.27 27.30
C LEU A 398 0.24 -6.81 26.24
N GLU A 399 1.19 -7.64 26.67
CA GLU A 399 2.23 -8.24 25.82
C GLU A 399 2.22 -9.77 25.94
N PRO A 400 1.19 -10.47 25.40
CA PRO A 400 1.03 -11.90 25.60
C PRO A 400 2.27 -12.72 25.28
N PHE A 401 2.96 -12.44 24.17
CA PHE A 401 4.12 -13.20 23.72
C PHE A 401 5.47 -12.60 24.14
N GLY A 402 5.44 -11.45 24.83
CA GLY A 402 6.60 -10.67 25.25
C GLY A 402 6.83 -10.78 26.76
N SER A 403 6.69 -9.65 27.44
CA SER A 403 6.94 -9.55 28.89
C SER A 403 6.02 -10.43 29.75
N TYR A 404 4.77 -10.67 29.34
CA TYR A 404 3.82 -11.47 30.12
C TYR A 404 4.23 -12.94 30.19
N ILE A 405 4.45 -13.60 29.05
CA ILE A 405 4.90 -15.00 29.02
C ILE A 405 6.30 -15.16 29.61
N LYS A 406 7.17 -14.14 29.50
CA LYS A 406 8.48 -14.12 30.16
C LYS A 406 8.34 -14.28 31.66
N GLN A 407 7.47 -13.50 32.29
CA GLN A 407 7.20 -13.57 33.72
C GLN A 407 6.58 -14.92 34.09
N ALA A 408 5.65 -15.43 33.28
CA ALA A 408 5.05 -16.74 33.49
C ALA A 408 6.08 -17.88 33.47
N ILE A 409 7.02 -17.88 32.51
CA ILE A 409 8.08 -18.89 32.41
C ILE A 409 9.05 -18.84 33.59
N ILE A 410 9.46 -17.64 34.01
CA ILE A 410 10.38 -17.45 35.15
C ILE A 410 9.70 -17.86 36.46
N GLY A 411 8.43 -17.52 36.64
CA GLY A 411 7.69 -17.74 37.87
C GLY A 411 8.46 -17.27 39.10
N ASN A 412 8.64 -18.15 40.08
CA ASN A 412 9.38 -17.86 41.31
C ASN A 412 10.89 -18.19 41.23
N ASN A 413 11.41 -18.59 40.06
CA ASN A 413 12.78 -19.06 39.90
C ASN A 413 13.56 -18.20 38.89
N PRO A 414 14.35 -17.22 39.35
CA PRO A 414 15.12 -16.34 38.46
C PRO A 414 16.12 -17.06 37.53
N SER A 415 16.51 -18.30 37.83
CA SER A 415 17.42 -19.08 36.98
C SER A 415 16.78 -19.52 35.65
N ASP A 416 15.46 -19.47 35.54
CA ASP A 416 14.72 -19.81 34.32
C ASP A 416 14.70 -18.65 33.29
N SER A 417 15.37 -17.53 33.58
CA SER A 417 15.52 -16.42 32.63
C SER A 417 16.15 -16.83 31.30
N THR A 418 17.14 -17.74 31.31
CA THR A 418 17.73 -18.29 30.08
C THR A 418 16.73 -19.12 29.28
N ILE A 419 15.81 -19.82 29.96
CA ILE A 419 14.73 -20.59 29.31
C ILE A 419 13.71 -19.61 28.72
N ALA A 420 13.31 -18.58 29.47
CA ALA A 420 12.38 -17.57 29.00
C ALA A 420 12.89 -16.88 27.72
N ASN A 421 14.17 -16.49 27.68
CA ASN A 421 14.78 -15.87 26.50
C ASN A 421 14.71 -16.73 25.24
N LYS A 422 14.54 -18.06 25.34
CA LYS A 422 14.34 -18.94 24.18
C LYS A 422 12.97 -18.72 23.53
N TYR A 423 11.92 -18.55 24.34
CA TYR A 423 10.53 -18.51 23.89
C TYR A 423 9.99 -17.10 23.68
N VAL A 424 10.42 -16.14 24.49
CA VAL A 424 9.89 -14.76 24.48
C VAL A 424 10.13 -14.09 23.13
N TYR A 425 9.08 -13.51 22.57
CA TYR A 425 9.09 -12.75 21.33
C TYR A 425 8.84 -11.28 21.65
N GLN A 426 9.86 -10.62 22.20
CA GLN A 426 9.76 -9.23 22.68
C GLN A 426 9.77 -8.25 21.50
N GLU A 427 10.41 -8.63 20.41
CA GLU A 427 10.58 -7.86 19.18
C GLU A 427 9.24 -7.50 18.54
N LEU A 428 8.21 -8.29 18.81
CA LEU A 428 6.83 -7.97 18.45
C LEU A 428 6.35 -6.63 19.03
N TYR A 429 6.89 -6.21 20.18
CA TYR A 429 6.43 -5.05 20.94
C TYR A 429 7.38 -3.85 20.87
N ASP A 430 8.69 -4.09 20.88
CA ASP A 430 9.73 -3.06 20.90
C ASP A 430 10.35 -2.75 19.53
N SER A 431 9.93 -3.46 18.48
CA SER A 431 10.40 -3.27 17.11
C SER A 431 9.22 -3.07 16.15
N THR A 432 9.50 -2.71 14.89
CA THR A 432 8.45 -2.64 13.86
C THR A 432 7.94 -4.05 13.53
N GLN A 433 6.68 -4.15 13.10
CA GLN A 433 6.05 -5.43 12.72
C GLN A 433 6.90 -6.19 11.68
N ASN A 434 7.47 -5.46 10.72
CA ASN A 434 8.30 -6.03 9.66
C ASN A 434 9.64 -6.56 10.18
N THR A 435 10.26 -5.86 11.13
CA THR A 435 11.51 -6.32 11.76
C THR A 435 11.24 -7.56 12.62
N ALA A 436 10.15 -7.58 13.39
CA ALA A 436 9.76 -8.74 14.18
C ALA A 436 9.56 -9.98 13.28
N GLN A 437 8.83 -9.83 12.17
CA GLN A 437 8.57 -10.89 11.18
C GLN A 437 9.83 -11.58 10.66
N GLN A 438 10.93 -10.85 10.52
CA GLN A 438 12.20 -11.38 10.02
C GLN A 438 12.91 -12.27 11.04
N ILE A 439 12.54 -12.18 12.33
CA ILE A 439 13.11 -12.99 13.41
C ILE A 439 12.32 -14.30 13.52
N ALA A 440 12.48 -15.15 12.51
CA ALA A 440 11.80 -16.45 12.40
C ALA A 440 12.07 -17.39 13.58
N GLU A 441 13.20 -17.22 14.29
CA GLU A 441 13.52 -17.98 15.50
C GLU A 441 12.52 -17.77 16.64
N LYS A 442 11.87 -16.59 16.70
CA LYS A 442 10.91 -16.18 17.72
C LYS A 442 9.47 -16.21 17.24
N ASN A 443 9.24 -16.01 15.93
CA ASN A 443 7.92 -16.04 15.32
C ASN A 443 7.34 -17.46 15.22
N LYS A 444 7.09 -18.08 16.37
CA LYS A 444 6.68 -19.48 16.53
C LYS A 444 5.33 -19.63 17.22
N PHE A 445 4.76 -18.54 17.75
CA PHE A 445 3.42 -18.53 18.31
C PHE A 445 2.38 -18.24 17.24
N PHE A 446 1.28 -18.96 17.26
CA PHE A 446 0.16 -18.72 16.39
C PHE A 446 -1.17 -19.15 17.03
N LEU A 447 -2.23 -18.47 16.65
CA LEU A 447 -3.60 -18.71 17.05
C LEU A 447 -4.24 -19.63 16.02
N ALA A 448 -4.84 -20.73 16.45
CA ALA A 448 -5.54 -21.64 15.56
C ALA A 448 -6.91 -21.99 16.15
N GLY A 449 -7.91 -22.15 15.29
CA GLY A 449 -9.26 -22.39 15.78
C GLY A 449 -10.30 -22.61 14.71
N THR A 450 -11.54 -22.71 15.16
CA THR A 450 -12.72 -22.86 14.30
C THR A 450 -13.81 -21.90 14.72
N TYR A 451 -14.50 -21.29 13.76
CA TYR A 451 -15.70 -20.51 14.03
C TYR A 451 -16.85 -20.87 13.09
N GLN A 452 -18.04 -20.41 13.45
CA GLN A 452 -19.23 -20.39 12.61
C GLN A 452 -19.83 -18.99 12.67
N SER A 453 -20.20 -18.44 11.53
CA SER A 453 -21.00 -17.20 11.51
C SER A 453 -22.42 -17.46 12.04
N ALA A 454 -23.03 -16.43 12.63
CA ALA A 454 -24.42 -16.47 13.08
C ALA A 454 -25.33 -16.95 11.95
N SER A 455 -26.22 -17.90 12.28
CA SER A 455 -26.92 -18.76 11.33
C SER A 455 -27.75 -18.01 10.29
N GLY A 456 -27.55 -18.37 9.02
CA GLY A 456 -28.56 -18.29 7.98
C GLY A 456 -28.85 -19.70 7.46
N SER A 457 -30.09 -20.00 7.06
CA SER A 457 -30.41 -21.24 6.33
C SER A 457 -29.73 -21.34 4.97
N ASP A 458 -29.00 -20.29 4.58
CA ASP A 458 -28.45 -20.04 3.26
C ASP A 458 -26.94 -20.29 3.30
N ILE A 459 -26.52 -21.36 2.64
CA ILE A 459 -25.13 -21.75 2.46
C ILE A 459 -24.64 -21.09 1.17
N ALA A 460 -23.64 -20.22 1.27
CA ALA A 460 -22.97 -19.65 0.11
C ALA A 460 -22.11 -20.72 -0.58
N LEU A 461 -22.30 -20.86 -1.89
CA LEU A 461 -21.55 -21.79 -2.73
C LEU A 461 -20.24 -21.19 -3.27
N ASN A 462 -19.98 -19.92 -2.99
CA ASN A 462 -18.83 -19.14 -3.50
C ASN A 462 -18.64 -19.24 -5.02
N ALA A 463 -19.74 -19.44 -5.75
CA ALA A 463 -19.78 -19.54 -7.20
C ALA A 463 -21.07 -18.89 -7.70
N ILE A 464 -20.97 -17.91 -8.60
CA ILE A 464 -22.13 -17.24 -9.19
C ILE A 464 -22.48 -17.87 -10.55
N ASN A 465 -23.75 -17.79 -10.96
CA ASN A 465 -24.25 -18.32 -12.23
C ASN A 465 -23.96 -19.83 -12.45
N ILE A 466 -24.30 -20.65 -11.46
CA ILE A 466 -24.12 -22.09 -11.48
C ILE A 466 -25.11 -22.72 -12.48
N PRO A 467 -24.69 -23.66 -13.36
CA PRO A 467 -25.61 -24.38 -14.23
C PRO A 467 -26.71 -25.11 -13.44
N GLN A 468 -27.97 -24.94 -13.86
CA GLN A 468 -29.12 -25.60 -13.23
C GLN A 468 -28.95 -27.12 -13.20
N GLY A 469 -29.21 -27.75 -12.04
CA GLY A 469 -29.10 -29.19 -11.83
C GLY A 469 -27.67 -29.71 -11.61
N SER A 470 -26.64 -28.85 -11.62
CA SER A 470 -25.26 -29.26 -11.29
C SER A 470 -25.02 -29.41 -9.78
N VAL A 471 -25.91 -28.87 -8.95
CA VAL A 471 -25.81 -28.92 -7.48
C VAL A 471 -26.42 -30.21 -6.95
N GLN A 472 -25.60 -31.07 -6.37
CA GLN A 472 -26.01 -32.28 -5.67
C GLN A 472 -25.78 -32.13 -4.17
N VAL A 473 -26.84 -32.27 -3.38
CA VAL A 473 -26.78 -32.19 -1.93
C VAL A 473 -27.01 -33.56 -1.32
N THR A 474 -26.15 -33.96 -0.39
CA THR A 474 -26.26 -35.23 0.35
C THR A 474 -26.17 -34.94 1.84
N ALA A 475 -26.93 -35.65 2.68
CA ALA A 475 -26.85 -35.57 4.14
C ALA A 475 -26.74 -36.97 4.72
N GLY A 476 -25.69 -37.24 5.51
CA GLY A 476 -25.47 -38.57 6.10
C GLY A 476 -25.43 -39.71 5.08
N GLY A 477 -24.97 -39.43 3.85
CA GLY A 477 -24.93 -40.39 2.74
C GLY A 477 -26.23 -40.54 1.94
N ARG A 478 -27.33 -39.91 2.35
CA ARG A 478 -28.58 -39.86 1.58
C ARG A 478 -28.59 -38.62 0.69
N GLN A 479 -28.82 -38.79 -0.61
CA GLN A 479 -29.07 -37.68 -1.52
C GLN A 479 -30.40 -36.99 -1.18
N LEU A 480 -30.35 -35.67 -1.06
CA LEU A 480 -31.50 -34.82 -0.78
C LEU A 480 -32.20 -34.44 -2.09
N THR A 481 -33.49 -34.10 -2.00
CA THR A 481 -34.28 -33.72 -3.18
C THR A 481 -34.48 -32.20 -3.24
N GLU A 482 -34.09 -31.58 -4.36
CA GLU A 482 -34.28 -30.15 -4.60
C GLU A 482 -35.79 -29.78 -4.60
N ASN A 483 -36.13 -28.62 -4.04
CA ASN A 483 -37.48 -28.11 -3.75
C ASN A 483 -38.29 -28.87 -2.69
N GLN A 484 -37.73 -29.93 -2.11
CA GLN A 484 -38.34 -30.65 -0.98
C GLN A 484 -37.47 -30.54 0.28
N ASP A 485 -36.20 -30.92 0.16
CA ASP A 485 -35.25 -30.91 1.27
C ASP A 485 -34.38 -29.65 1.28
N TYR A 486 -34.09 -29.07 0.10
CA TYR A 486 -33.31 -27.84 -0.09
C TYR A 486 -33.76 -27.08 -1.35
N THR A 487 -33.41 -25.82 -1.48
CA THR A 487 -33.55 -25.00 -2.71
C THR A 487 -32.22 -24.39 -3.11
N VAL A 488 -32.03 -24.16 -4.41
CA VAL A 488 -30.81 -23.54 -4.94
C VAL A 488 -31.15 -22.22 -5.64
N ASP A 489 -30.48 -21.15 -5.25
CA ASP A 489 -30.34 -19.95 -6.06
C ASP A 489 -29.11 -20.10 -6.95
N TYR A 490 -29.35 -20.47 -8.21
CA TYR A 490 -28.30 -20.66 -9.21
C TYR A 490 -27.64 -19.34 -9.65
N THR A 491 -28.30 -18.20 -9.45
CA THR A 491 -27.77 -16.89 -9.84
C THR A 491 -26.79 -16.36 -8.80
N LEU A 492 -27.23 -16.30 -7.54
CA LEU A 492 -26.42 -15.85 -6.40
C LEU A 492 -25.49 -16.93 -5.84
N GLY A 493 -25.67 -18.19 -6.25
CA GLY A 493 -24.85 -19.29 -5.77
C GLY A 493 -25.14 -19.63 -4.31
N ARG A 494 -26.40 -19.85 -3.95
CA ARG A 494 -26.78 -20.14 -2.56
C ARG A 494 -27.65 -21.39 -2.48
N VAL A 495 -27.39 -22.25 -1.50
CA VAL A 495 -28.25 -23.39 -1.17
C VAL A 495 -28.94 -23.13 0.14
N LYS A 496 -30.27 -23.16 0.13
CA LYS A 496 -31.08 -23.04 1.33
C LYS A 496 -31.63 -24.40 1.74
N ILE A 497 -31.30 -24.85 2.95
CA ILE A 497 -31.84 -26.11 3.48
C ILE A 497 -33.23 -25.87 4.06
N ILE A 498 -34.24 -26.55 3.52
CA ILE A 498 -35.65 -26.39 3.92
C ILE A 498 -36.02 -27.40 5.02
N ASN A 499 -35.43 -28.59 4.97
CA ASN A 499 -35.72 -29.65 5.92
C ASN A 499 -35.09 -29.37 7.30
N GLN A 500 -35.88 -28.79 8.20
CA GLN A 500 -35.47 -28.41 9.56
C GLN A 500 -34.92 -29.58 10.39
N GLY A 501 -35.43 -30.80 10.19
CA GLY A 501 -34.94 -31.98 10.91
C GLY A 501 -33.47 -32.32 10.60
N LEU A 502 -32.97 -31.95 9.41
CA LEU A 502 -31.55 -32.10 9.07
C LEU A 502 -30.67 -31.05 9.75
N LEU A 503 -31.20 -29.83 9.94
CA LEU A 503 -30.51 -28.74 10.63
C LEU A 503 -30.43 -29.01 12.14
N GLU A 504 -31.54 -29.37 12.77
CA GLU A 504 -31.64 -29.66 14.21
C GLU A 504 -30.84 -30.90 14.63
N SER A 505 -30.69 -31.89 13.73
CA SER A 505 -29.92 -33.11 13.99
C SER A 505 -28.40 -32.94 13.85
N GLY A 506 -27.93 -31.80 13.34
CA GLY A 506 -26.50 -31.55 13.11
C GLY A 506 -25.87 -32.49 12.07
N THR A 507 -26.67 -33.15 11.24
CA THR A 507 -26.18 -34.11 10.23
C THR A 507 -25.29 -33.40 9.21
N PRO A 508 -24.07 -33.90 8.90
CA PRO A 508 -23.22 -33.30 7.87
C PRO A 508 -23.89 -33.32 6.50
N ILE A 509 -23.96 -32.14 5.88
CA ILE A 509 -24.52 -31.89 4.55
C ILE A 509 -23.36 -31.61 3.60
N LYS A 510 -23.17 -32.47 2.61
CA LYS A 510 -22.17 -32.31 1.54
C LYS A 510 -22.85 -31.86 0.27
N ILE A 511 -22.44 -30.70 -0.24
CA ILE A 511 -22.92 -30.06 -1.45
C ILE A 511 -21.82 -30.15 -2.51
N SER A 512 -22.09 -30.79 -3.64
CA SER A 512 -21.18 -30.84 -4.79
C SER A 512 -21.78 -30.01 -5.92
N LEU A 513 -20.98 -29.19 -6.61
CA LEU A 513 -21.42 -28.35 -7.71
C LEU A 513 -20.36 -28.27 -8.81
N GLU A 514 -20.78 -27.98 -10.04
CA GLU A 514 -19.88 -27.66 -11.16
C GLU A 514 -20.11 -26.20 -11.54
N SER A 515 -19.10 -25.33 -11.36
CA SER A 515 -19.19 -23.90 -11.69
C SER A 515 -18.38 -23.59 -12.95
N ASN A 516 -18.90 -22.74 -13.82
CA ASN A 516 -18.10 -22.16 -14.90
C ASN A 516 -17.29 -21.02 -14.30
N THR A 517 -16.02 -21.26 -13.98
CA THR A 517 -15.17 -20.22 -13.40
C THR A 517 -14.92 -19.12 -14.42
N MET A 518 -15.26 -17.88 -14.05
CA MET A 518 -15.24 -16.69 -14.90
C MET A 518 -13.88 -16.37 -15.55
N PHE A 519 -12.75 -16.90 -15.02
CA PHE A 519 -11.40 -16.48 -15.43
C PHE A 519 -10.36 -17.63 -15.45
N SER A 520 -10.73 -18.87 -15.79
CA SER A 520 -9.70 -19.91 -15.99
C SER A 520 -8.99 -19.71 -17.33
N ILE A 521 -7.84 -19.05 -17.31
CA ILE A 521 -7.01 -18.80 -18.51
C ILE A 521 -6.37 -20.12 -19.02
N GLN A 522 -6.18 -21.11 -18.14
CA GLN A 522 -5.66 -22.43 -18.49
C GLN A 522 -6.67 -23.26 -19.29
N SER A 523 -6.23 -23.87 -20.39
CA SER A 523 -7.08 -24.77 -21.18
C SER A 523 -7.03 -26.19 -20.63
N LYS A 524 -8.20 -26.77 -20.33
CA LYS A 524 -8.33 -28.16 -19.84
C LYS A 524 -8.90 -29.05 -20.93
N THR A 525 -8.18 -30.06 -21.38
CA THR A 525 -8.63 -31.02 -22.39
C THR A 525 -9.05 -32.33 -21.72
N LEU A 526 -10.32 -32.69 -21.87
CA LEU A 526 -10.90 -33.95 -21.42
C LEU A 526 -11.12 -34.87 -22.62
N MET A 527 -10.46 -36.02 -22.62
CA MET A 527 -10.67 -37.10 -23.58
C MET A 527 -11.09 -38.36 -22.83
N GLY A 528 -11.95 -39.17 -23.43
CA GLY A 528 -12.25 -40.44 -22.81
C GLY A 528 -13.34 -41.23 -23.50
N THR A 529 -13.50 -42.47 -23.03
CA THR A 529 -14.47 -43.42 -23.56
C THR A 529 -15.12 -44.17 -22.39
N HIS A 530 -16.44 -44.31 -22.48
CA HIS A 530 -17.25 -45.14 -21.62
C HIS A 530 -17.89 -46.26 -22.45
N LEU A 531 -17.74 -47.49 -22.00
CA LEU A 531 -18.28 -48.71 -22.58
C LEU A 531 -19.37 -49.23 -21.64
N ASP A 532 -20.56 -49.46 -22.16
CA ASP A 532 -21.73 -49.88 -21.38
C ASP A 532 -22.33 -51.14 -21.99
N TYR A 533 -22.20 -52.29 -21.30
CA TYR A 533 -22.60 -53.59 -21.82
C TYR A 533 -23.81 -54.18 -21.10
N HIS A 534 -24.93 -54.22 -21.81
CA HIS A 534 -26.22 -54.73 -21.34
C HIS A 534 -26.26 -56.26 -21.35
N VAL A 535 -25.72 -56.89 -20.30
CA VAL A 535 -25.69 -58.35 -20.16
C VAL A 535 -27.11 -58.93 -20.20
N SER A 536 -28.03 -58.37 -19.40
CA SER A 536 -29.46 -58.66 -19.39
C SER A 536 -30.28 -57.39 -19.07
N ASN A 537 -31.61 -57.48 -19.07
CA ASN A 537 -32.47 -56.36 -18.66
C ASN A 537 -32.27 -55.96 -17.19
N ASP A 538 -31.68 -56.85 -16.39
CA ASP A 538 -31.50 -56.70 -14.95
C ASP A 538 -30.03 -56.51 -14.57
N PHE A 539 -29.07 -56.73 -15.49
CA PHE A 539 -27.64 -56.64 -15.21
C PHE A 539 -26.90 -55.84 -16.29
N ASN A 540 -26.22 -54.79 -15.85
CA ASN A 540 -25.41 -53.93 -16.69
C ASN A 540 -23.96 -53.83 -16.17
N LEU A 541 -23.00 -53.73 -17.08
CA LEU A 541 -21.58 -53.61 -16.78
C LEU A 541 -20.95 -52.47 -17.57
N GLY A 542 -20.45 -51.46 -16.87
CA GLY A 542 -19.75 -50.30 -17.40
C GLY A 542 -18.23 -50.41 -17.24
N ALA A 543 -17.50 -49.81 -18.18
CA ALA A 543 -16.07 -49.56 -18.08
C ALA A 543 -15.76 -48.15 -18.62
N THR A 544 -14.99 -47.37 -17.86
CA THR A 544 -14.70 -45.97 -18.19
C THR A 544 -13.19 -45.73 -18.20
N ILE A 545 -12.71 -44.95 -19.17
CA ILE A 545 -11.37 -44.36 -19.15
C ILE A 545 -11.45 -42.89 -19.56
N LEU A 546 -10.93 -41.99 -18.74
CA LEU A 546 -10.86 -40.55 -19.00
C LEU A 546 -9.42 -40.07 -18.77
N ASN A 547 -8.97 -39.13 -19.60
CA ASN A 547 -7.75 -38.36 -19.43
C ASN A 547 -8.10 -36.87 -19.41
N LEU A 548 -7.70 -36.17 -18.35
CA LEU A 548 -7.83 -34.73 -18.20
C LEU A 548 -6.43 -34.13 -18.19
N THR A 549 -6.11 -33.32 -19.19
CA THR A 549 -4.82 -32.64 -19.33
C THR A 549 -4.99 -31.13 -19.36
N GLU A 550 -4.28 -30.44 -18.49
CA GLU A 550 -4.21 -28.98 -18.43
C GLU A 550 -2.99 -28.48 -19.19
N ARG A 551 -3.14 -27.31 -19.84
CA ARG A 551 -2.03 -26.62 -20.51
C ARG A 551 -1.84 -25.25 -19.86
N PRO A 552 -0.65 -24.98 -19.30
CA PRO A 552 -0.32 -23.68 -18.73
C PRO A 552 -0.08 -22.64 -19.84
N LEU A 553 -0.06 -21.36 -19.46
CA LEU A 553 0.29 -20.25 -20.34
C LEU A 553 1.79 -20.23 -20.66
N THR A 554 2.61 -20.46 -19.64
CA THR A 554 4.06 -20.44 -19.65
C THR A 554 4.63 -21.82 -19.32
N GLN A 555 5.89 -22.06 -19.66
CA GLN A 555 6.57 -23.30 -19.30
C GLN A 555 7.09 -23.28 -17.85
N LYS A 556 7.43 -22.10 -17.33
CA LYS A 556 7.69 -21.85 -15.91
C LYS A 556 6.34 -21.74 -15.20
N VAL A 557 6.12 -22.61 -14.22
CA VAL A 557 4.92 -22.65 -13.39
C VAL A 557 5.31 -22.70 -11.93
N ASN A 558 4.65 -21.90 -11.10
CA ASN A 558 4.90 -21.84 -9.66
C ASN A 558 4.21 -23.00 -8.95
N ILE A 559 4.67 -23.29 -7.74
CA ILE A 559 4.03 -24.28 -6.86
C ILE A 559 2.58 -23.87 -6.54
N GLY A 560 1.65 -24.83 -6.65
CA GLY A 560 0.21 -24.60 -6.52
C GLY A 560 -0.54 -24.41 -7.85
N ASP A 561 0.17 -23.97 -8.90
CA ASP A 561 -0.39 -23.75 -10.25
C ASP A 561 -0.01 -24.88 -11.22
N GLU A 562 0.46 -26.03 -10.71
CA GLU A 562 0.96 -27.11 -11.56
C GLU A 562 -0.14 -27.71 -12.46
N PRO A 563 0.10 -27.77 -13.79
CA PRO A 563 -0.87 -28.31 -14.72
C PRO A 563 -0.90 -29.84 -14.64
N ILE A 564 -2.09 -30.39 -14.36
CA ILE A 564 -2.28 -31.84 -14.23
C ILE A 564 -2.43 -32.53 -15.60
N SER A 565 -2.05 -33.81 -15.66
CA SER A 565 -2.39 -34.74 -16.75
C SER A 565 -2.77 -36.10 -16.16
N ASN A 566 -4.00 -36.18 -15.66
CA ASN A 566 -4.48 -37.32 -14.91
C ASN A 566 -5.28 -38.27 -15.80
N THR A 567 -5.02 -39.57 -15.67
CA THR A 567 -5.80 -40.62 -16.33
C THR A 567 -6.54 -41.45 -15.29
N ILE A 568 -7.86 -41.50 -15.36
CA ILE A 568 -8.69 -42.34 -14.50
C ILE A 568 -9.30 -43.45 -15.35
N TRP A 569 -9.30 -44.67 -14.83
CA TRP A 569 -10.06 -45.78 -15.41
C TRP A 569 -10.81 -46.54 -14.33
N GLY A 570 -11.92 -47.16 -14.70
CA GLY A 570 -12.74 -47.88 -13.75
C GLY A 570 -13.75 -48.81 -14.40
N VAL A 571 -14.37 -49.64 -13.57
CA VAL A 571 -15.44 -50.55 -13.95
C VAL A 571 -16.58 -50.41 -12.95
N ASP A 572 -17.80 -50.45 -13.45
CA ASP A 572 -19.02 -50.38 -12.65
C ASP A 572 -19.99 -51.47 -13.08
N GLY A 573 -20.79 -51.96 -12.14
CA GLY A 573 -21.75 -53.02 -12.39
C GLY A 573 -23.01 -52.78 -11.58
N THR A 574 -24.16 -52.82 -12.25
CA THR A 574 -25.45 -52.64 -11.59
C THR A 574 -26.36 -53.83 -11.90
N TYR A 575 -26.82 -54.50 -10.85
CA TYR A 575 -27.82 -55.56 -10.90
C TYR A 575 -29.11 -55.10 -10.21
N ARG A 576 -30.21 -54.99 -10.95
CA ARG A 576 -31.51 -54.59 -10.42
C ARG A 576 -32.57 -55.65 -10.73
N THR A 577 -33.22 -56.19 -9.71
CA THR A 577 -34.32 -57.15 -9.86
C THR A 577 -35.51 -56.79 -8.97
N ASP A 578 -36.71 -57.08 -9.44
CA ASP A 578 -37.92 -56.93 -8.62
C ASP A 578 -38.10 -58.14 -7.69
N SER A 579 -38.38 -57.88 -6.41
CA SER A 579 -38.60 -58.91 -5.38
C SER A 579 -40.03 -58.91 -4.88
N ARG A 580 -40.87 -59.75 -5.50
CA ARG A 580 -42.24 -60.02 -5.03
C ARG A 580 -42.27 -60.60 -3.62
N PHE A 581 -41.20 -61.28 -3.21
CA PHE A 581 -41.08 -61.86 -1.88
C PHE A 581 -41.02 -60.76 -0.82
N LEU A 582 -40.16 -59.75 -1.01
CA LEU A 582 -40.06 -58.62 -0.08
C LEU A 582 -41.35 -57.81 -0.03
N THR A 583 -41.99 -57.58 -1.18
CA THR A 583 -43.30 -56.90 -1.24
C THR A 583 -44.33 -57.63 -0.39
N LYS A 584 -44.48 -58.94 -0.59
CA LYS A 584 -45.42 -59.77 0.17
C LYS A 584 -45.05 -59.93 1.65
N MET A 585 -43.77 -59.82 1.99
CA MET A 585 -43.32 -59.87 3.38
C MET A 585 -43.73 -58.60 4.13
N ILE A 586 -43.57 -57.44 3.49
CA ILE A 586 -43.98 -56.14 4.04
C ILE A 586 -45.52 -56.04 4.11
N ASP A 587 -46.22 -56.53 3.09
CA ASP A 587 -47.68 -56.56 3.02
C ASP A 587 -48.35 -57.44 4.10
N LYS A 588 -47.57 -58.31 4.76
CA LYS A 588 -48.04 -59.15 5.87
C LYS A 588 -47.95 -58.47 7.24
N LEU A 589 -47.35 -57.28 7.34
CA LEU A 589 -47.32 -56.52 8.59
C LEU A 589 -48.72 -55.93 8.86
N PRO A 590 -49.29 -56.12 10.05
CA PRO A 590 -50.60 -55.56 10.36
C PRO A 590 -50.58 -54.04 10.22
N PHE A 591 -51.67 -53.49 9.64
CA PHE A 591 -51.88 -52.06 9.36
C PHE A 591 -51.13 -51.44 8.15
N LEU A 592 -50.48 -52.25 7.29
CA LEU A 592 -49.87 -51.79 6.03
C LEU A 592 -50.43 -52.57 4.82
N GLU A 593 -50.84 -51.86 3.76
CA GLU A 593 -51.18 -52.46 2.45
C GLU A 593 -50.23 -51.89 1.38
N THR A 594 -49.37 -52.73 0.82
CA THR A 594 -48.32 -52.32 -0.13
C THR A 594 -48.59 -52.85 -1.54
N LYS A 595 -49.10 -51.96 -2.40
CA LYS A 595 -49.38 -52.26 -3.83
C LYS A 595 -48.17 -52.02 -4.75
N ALA A 596 -47.17 -51.28 -4.30
CA ALA A 596 -45.95 -51.00 -5.05
C ALA A 596 -44.96 -52.17 -4.94
N MET A 597 -44.41 -52.60 -6.08
CA MET A 597 -43.40 -53.67 -6.13
C MET A 597 -42.09 -53.22 -5.48
N SER A 598 -41.50 -54.10 -4.68
CA SER A 598 -40.18 -53.91 -4.09
C SER A 598 -39.11 -54.31 -5.11
N ASN A 599 -38.03 -53.56 -5.19
CA ASN A 599 -36.86 -53.90 -6.00
C ASN A 599 -35.61 -54.04 -5.11
N ILE A 600 -34.64 -54.80 -5.59
CA ILE A 600 -33.31 -54.95 -5.01
C ILE A 600 -32.33 -54.48 -6.07
N THR A 601 -31.51 -53.49 -5.71
CA THR A 601 -30.43 -52.99 -6.56
C THR A 601 -29.10 -53.24 -5.85
N ILE A 602 -28.17 -53.89 -6.55
CA ILE A 602 -26.80 -54.09 -6.10
C ILE A 602 -25.91 -53.37 -7.11
N SER A 603 -25.16 -52.40 -6.63
CA SER A 603 -24.19 -51.66 -7.44
C SER A 603 -22.80 -51.86 -6.86
N GLY A 604 -21.81 -52.03 -7.74
CA GLY A 604 -20.39 -52.12 -7.38
C GLY A 604 -19.56 -51.29 -8.35
N GLU A 605 -18.59 -50.55 -7.83
CA GLU A 605 -17.74 -49.65 -8.61
C GLU A 605 -16.29 -49.80 -8.17
N PHE A 606 -15.38 -49.68 -9.13
CA PHE A 606 -13.94 -49.59 -8.90
C PHE A 606 -13.36 -48.52 -9.82
N ALA A 607 -12.51 -47.65 -9.28
CA ALA A 607 -11.80 -46.64 -10.06
C ALA A 607 -10.35 -46.57 -9.60
N HIS A 608 -9.43 -46.39 -10.56
CA HIS A 608 -8.02 -46.18 -10.33
C HIS A 608 -7.56 -44.91 -11.05
N LEU A 609 -6.99 -43.98 -10.28
CA LEU A 609 -6.44 -42.73 -10.78
C LEU A 609 -4.93 -42.89 -10.94
N ILE A 610 -4.44 -42.62 -12.15
CA ILE A 610 -3.02 -42.51 -12.48
C ILE A 610 -2.72 -41.02 -12.61
N PRO A 611 -2.12 -40.39 -11.58
CA PRO A 611 -1.76 -38.99 -11.65
C PRO A 611 -0.58 -38.78 -12.61
N GLY A 612 -0.53 -37.62 -13.24
CA GLY A 612 0.55 -37.23 -14.13
C GLY A 612 0.60 -35.71 -14.32
N HIS A 613 1.60 -35.24 -15.02
CA HIS A 613 1.81 -33.81 -15.30
C HIS A 613 1.79 -33.52 -16.80
N SER A 614 1.49 -32.28 -17.15
CA SER A 614 1.47 -31.83 -18.55
C SER A 614 2.86 -31.91 -19.18
N LYS A 615 2.97 -32.35 -20.44
CA LYS A 615 4.25 -32.30 -21.19
C LYS A 615 4.61 -30.90 -21.67
N ALA A 616 3.72 -29.92 -21.45
CA ALA A 616 3.99 -28.52 -21.75
C ALA A 616 4.99 -27.91 -20.75
N ILE A 617 5.07 -28.46 -19.53
CA ILE A 617 6.17 -28.23 -18.60
C ILE A 617 7.28 -29.27 -18.87
N ASP A 618 8.47 -29.06 -18.30
CA ASP A 618 9.61 -29.95 -18.54
C ASP A 618 9.28 -31.44 -18.26
N LYS A 619 10.00 -32.36 -18.89
CA LYS A 619 9.78 -33.82 -18.81
C LYS A 619 9.82 -34.33 -17.37
N THR A 620 10.57 -33.65 -16.51
CA THR A 620 10.74 -33.91 -15.08
C THR A 620 9.55 -33.46 -14.23
N GLY A 621 8.66 -32.63 -14.77
CA GLY A 621 7.53 -32.07 -14.01
C GLY A 621 7.97 -30.99 -13.02
N THR A 622 8.94 -30.16 -13.40
CA THR A 622 9.45 -29.08 -12.54
C THR A 622 8.39 -28.03 -12.25
N SER A 623 8.18 -27.73 -10.97
CA SER A 623 7.55 -26.51 -10.50
C SER A 623 8.58 -25.63 -9.78
N TYR A 624 8.39 -24.33 -9.87
CA TYR A 624 9.26 -23.34 -9.27
C TYR A 624 8.69 -22.94 -7.91
N ILE A 625 9.51 -22.99 -6.88
CA ILE A 625 9.17 -22.39 -5.58
C ILE A 625 9.22 -20.87 -5.73
N ASP A 626 10.28 -20.39 -6.38
CA ASP A 626 10.46 -19.02 -6.86
C ASP A 626 11.33 -19.08 -8.13
N ASP A 627 11.02 -18.26 -9.13
CA ASP A 627 11.79 -18.11 -10.36
C ASP A 627 12.59 -16.79 -10.43
N PHE A 628 12.47 -15.95 -9.40
CA PHE A 628 13.08 -14.63 -9.24
C PHE A 628 12.72 -13.59 -10.32
N GLU A 629 11.83 -13.91 -11.28
CA GLU A 629 11.48 -12.99 -12.37
C GLU A 629 10.68 -11.79 -11.86
N GLY A 630 9.84 -12.00 -10.83
CA GLY A 630 9.06 -10.96 -10.17
C GLY A 630 9.74 -10.30 -8.98
N SER A 631 10.94 -10.75 -8.59
CA SER A 631 11.58 -10.38 -7.33
C SER A 631 11.95 -8.90 -7.23
N LYS A 632 12.19 -8.23 -8.36
CA LYS A 632 12.49 -6.79 -8.42
C LYS A 632 11.27 -6.04 -8.94
N THR A 633 10.78 -5.08 -8.15
CA THR A 633 9.79 -4.11 -8.62
C THR A 633 10.36 -2.71 -8.47
N SER A 634 10.12 -1.86 -9.47
CA SER A 634 10.52 -0.45 -9.46
C SER A 634 9.32 0.47 -9.36
N ILE A 635 9.42 1.52 -8.55
CA ILE A 635 8.46 2.63 -8.46
C ILE A 635 9.10 3.84 -9.15
N ASP A 636 8.58 4.22 -10.31
CA ASP A 636 9.08 5.35 -11.08
C ASP A 636 8.75 6.69 -10.43
N ILE A 637 9.76 7.56 -10.29
CA ILE A 637 9.64 8.88 -9.70
C ILE A 637 10.09 10.02 -10.63
N LYS A 638 10.32 9.75 -11.93
CA LYS A 638 10.84 10.74 -12.90
C LYS A 638 9.83 11.73 -13.46
N SER A 639 8.54 11.59 -13.14
CA SER A 639 7.49 12.49 -13.64
C SER A 639 7.73 13.94 -13.18
N PHE A 640 8.09 14.83 -14.11
CA PHE A 640 8.52 16.19 -13.77
C PHE A 640 7.43 17.05 -13.11
N HIS A 641 6.14 16.86 -13.46
CA HIS A 641 5.02 17.58 -12.86
C HIS A 641 4.80 17.25 -11.38
N SER A 642 5.35 16.12 -10.90
CA SER A 642 5.23 15.74 -9.49
C SER A 642 6.29 16.41 -8.62
N TRP A 643 7.26 17.10 -9.22
CA TRP A 643 8.32 17.82 -8.51
C TRP A 643 8.02 19.31 -8.44
N VAL A 644 8.23 19.88 -7.26
CA VAL A 644 8.07 21.31 -6.96
C VAL A 644 9.38 21.88 -6.43
N LEU A 645 9.44 23.21 -6.26
CA LEU A 645 10.59 23.88 -5.68
C LEU A 645 10.88 23.36 -4.26
N ALA A 646 12.16 23.14 -3.92
CA ALA A 646 12.53 22.67 -2.58
C ALA A 646 12.72 23.80 -1.56
N SER A 647 12.36 23.50 -0.31
CA SER A 647 12.80 24.21 0.88
C SER A 647 14.32 24.08 1.07
N THR A 648 14.95 25.07 1.70
CA THR A 648 16.39 25.05 1.99
C THR A 648 16.67 24.00 3.06
N PRO A 649 17.58 23.02 2.84
CA PRO A 649 17.89 22.00 3.83
C PRO A 649 18.36 22.60 5.17
N GLN A 650 17.65 22.30 6.26
CA GLN A 650 17.94 22.87 7.58
C GLN A 650 18.89 21.99 8.40
N HIS A 651 19.37 22.53 9.53
CA HIS A 651 20.25 21.82 10.47
C HIS A 651 21.61 21.39 9.90
N GLN A 652 22.06 22.04 8.83
CA GLN A 652 23.33 21.78 8.17
C GLN A 652 24.13 23.07 7.98
N PRO A 653 24.59 23.74 9.06
CA PRO A 653 25.24 25.05 8.97
C PRO A 653 26.54 25.05 8.14
N ASP A 654 27.12 23.87 7.91
CA ASP A 654 28.28 23.66 7.04
C ASP A 654 27.95 23.77 5.54
N LEU A 655 26.76 23.32 5.12
CA LEU A 655 26.30 23.37 3.73
C LEU A 655 25.36 24.55 3.47
N PHE A 656 24.51 24.88 4.44
CA PHE A 656 23.42 25.85 4.37
C PHE A 656 23.40 26.73 5.63
N PRO A 657 24.38 27.65 5.78
CA PRO A 657 24.46 28.52 6.95
C PRO A 657 23.25 29.46 7.11
N GLU A 658 22.51 29.71 6.04
CA GLU A 658 21.29 30.54 6.03
C GLU A 658 20.02 29.81 6.47
N ALA A 659 20.00 28.47 6.48
CA ALA A 659 18.78 27.69 6.56
C ALA A 659 18.01 27.86 7.88
N ASP A 660 18.72 28.09 8.98
CA ASP A 660 18.12 28.29 10.31
C ASP A 660 17.73 29.74 10.58
N THR A 661 18.00 30.67 9.64
CA THR A 661 17.63 32.09 9.77
C THR A 661 16.16 32.32 9.38
N SER A 662 15.55 33.37 9.93
CA SER A 662 14.21 33.80 9.55
C SER A 662 14.26 34.93 8.51
N GLY A 663 13.27 34.91 7.61
CA GLY A 663 13.05 35.91 6.57
C GLY A 663 13.96 35.78 5.34
N ILE A 664 14.07 36.87 4.57
CA ILE A 664 14.59 36.90 3.20
C ILE A 664 16.00 36.27 3.05
N VAL A 665 16.81 36.28 4.11
CA VAL A 665 18.14 35.65 4.14
C VAL A 665 18.09 34.15 3.82
N TYR A 666 16.99 33.47 4.14
CA TYR A 666 16.80 32.03 3.90
C TYR A 666 16.93 31.61 2.42
N GLY A 667 16.56 32.48 1.47
CA GLY A 667 16.54 32.17 0.04
C GLY A 667 17.77 32.65 -0.76
N ILE A 668 18.71 33.36 -0.15
CA ILE A 668 19.74 34.13 -0.88
C ILE A 668 20.77 33.28 -1.65
N ASN A 669 20.91 32.00 -1.32
CA ASN A 669 21.83 31.08 -2.01
C ASN A 669 21.15 30.23 -3.10
N ARG A 670 19.85 30.40 -3.34
CA ARG A 670 19.10 29.65 -4.34
C ARG A 670 19.43 30.12 -5.76
N ALA A 671 20.02 29.25 -6.56
CA ALA A 671 20.33 29.48 -7.96
C ALA A 671 19.25 28.93 -8.91
N LYS A 672 19.34 29.22 -10.21
CA LYS A 672 18.35 28.78 -11.19
C LYS A 672 18.49 27.29 -11.47
N LEU A 673 17.38 26.57 -11.34
CA LEU A 673 17.21 25.18 -11.75
C LEU A 673 15.99 25.09 -12.66
N ALA A 674 16.10 24.32 -13.73
CA ALA A 674 14.97 23.97 -14.58
C ALA A 674 14.86 22.44 -14.66
N TRP A 675 13.66 21.91 -14.43
CA TRP A 675 13.36 20.49 -14.50
C TRP A 675 12.23 20.23 -15.49
N TYR A 676 12.49 19.40 -16.51
CA TYR A 676 11.55 19.26 -17.62
C TYR A 676 11.79 17.97 -18.41
N ASN A 677 10.77 17.60 -19.19
CA ASN A 677 10.92 16.68 -20.31
C ASN A 677 10.82 17.48 -21.61
N ILE A 678 11.67 17.17 -22.58
CA ILE A 678 11.67 17.83 -23.89
C ILE A 678 10.49 17.29 -24.70
N ASP A 679 9.63 18.20 -25.15
CA ASP A 679 8.46 17.84 -25.93
C ASP A 679 8.89 17.22 -27.27
N PRO A 680 8.30 16.07 -27.67
CA PRO A 680 8.56 15.44 -28.95
C PRO A 680 8.47 16.37 -30.17
N LEU A 681 7.71 17.47 -30.09
CA LEU A 681 7.62 18.46 -31.16
C LEU A 681 8.97 19.10 -31.53
N PHE A 682 9.90 19.24 -30.59
CA PHE A 682 11.20 19.88 -30.85
C PHE A 682 12.20 18.93 -31.49
N VAL A 683 12.03 17.62 -31.26
CA VAL A 683 12.94 16.56 -31.70
C VAL A 683 12.42 15.78 -32.90
N ARG A 684 11.11 15.88 -33.19
CA ARG A 684 10.46 15.36 -34.40
C ARG A 684 10.13 16.53 -35.31
N ASN A 685 10.49 16.47 -36.60
CA ASN A 685 10.20 17.53 -37.57
C ASN A 685 8.72 17.51 -37.99
N GLN A 686 7.84 18.00 -37.13
CA GLN A 686 6.39 18.11 -37.35
C GLN A 686 6.02 19.48 -37.92
N SER A 687 4.74 19.70 -38.24
CA SER A 687 4.24 21.00 -38.71
C SER A 687 4.46 22.11 -37.68
N GLU A 688 4.35 21.76 -36.41
CA GLU A 688 4.38 22.60 -35.22
C GLU A 688 5.79 22.95 -34.75
N THR A 689 6.81 22.26 -35.27
CA THR A 689 8.21 22.54 -34.95
C THR A 689 8.63 23.86 -35.60
N PRO A 690 9.24 24.81 -34.87
CA PRO A 690 9.76 26.05 -35.46
C PRO A 690 10.77 25.76 -36.58
N ASP A 691 10.67 26.47 -37.70
CA ASP A 691 11.43 26.16 -38.92
C ASP A 691 12.96 26.23 -38.72
N TYR A 692 13.43 27.11 -37.83
CA TYR A 692 14.86 27.24 -37.54
C TYR A 692 15.42 26.09 -36.68
N LEU A 693 14.55 25.30 -36.02
CA LEU A 693 14.92 24.12 -35.25
C LEU A 693 14.83 22.84 -36.08
N LYS A 694 14.12 22.84 -37.22
CA LYS A 694 13.96 21.66 -38.07
C LYS A 694 15.28 21.24 -38.70
N ASN A 695 15.70 20.00 -38.47
CA ASN A 695 16.98 19.44 -38.93
C ASN A 695 18.20 20.26 -38.47
N SER A 696 18.08 20.99 -37.35
CA SER A 696 19.22 21.71 -36.78
C SER A 696 20.19 20.73 -36.10
N ASP A 697 21.43 21.18 -35.91
CA ASP A 697 22.41 20.42 -35.13
C ASP A 697 21.96 20.23 -33.66
N GLU A 698 21.09 21.11 -33.14
CA GLU A 698 20.51 20.99 -31.80
C GLU A 698 19.67 19.71 -31.65
N GLN A 699 18.93 19.28 -32.68
CA GLN A 699 18.15 18.04 -32.61
C GLN A 699 19.03 16.78 -32.49
N ASN A 700 20.31 16.87 -32.87
CA ASN A 700 21.28 15.80 -32.74
C ASN A 700 22.11 15.89 -31.44
N ASN A 701 21.97 17.00 -30.69
CA ASN A 701 22.70 17.22 -29.45
C ASN A 701 22.30 16.16 -28.40
N HIS A 702 23.29 15.56 -27.73
CA HIS A 702 23.10 14.58 -26.66
C HIS A 702 22.28 15.13 -25.49
N PHE A 703 22.25 16.45 -25.26
CA PHE A 703 21.41 17.06 -24.24
C PHE A 703 19.94 17.24 -24.66
N VAL A 704 19.61 17.05 -25.95
CA VAL A 704 18.29 17.37 -26.51
C VAL A 704 17.58 16.16 -27.11
N ARG A 705 18.31 15.30 -27.82
CA ARG A 705 17.73 14.21 -28.62
C ARG A 705 16.82 13.27 -27.82
N GLU A 706 15.90 12.62 -28.53
CA GLU A 706 15.14 11.48 -28.01
C GLU A 706 16.09 10.33 -27.62
N VAL A 707 15.72 9.63 -26.56
CA VAL A 707 16.39 8.43 -26.07
C VAL A 707 15.42 7.26 -26.26
N TYR A 708 15.87 6.21 -26.94
CA TYR A 708 15.04 5.03 -27.18
C TYR A 708 15.27 3.99 -26.07
N GLU A 709 14.25 3.20 -25.77
CA GLU A 709 14.33 2.15 -24.75
C GLU A 709 15.48 1.17 -25.02
N LYS A 710 15.68 0.81 -26.30
CA LYS A 710 16.77 -0.07 -26.73
C LYS A 710 18.17 0.52 -26.59
N GLU A 711 18.29 1.81 -26.30
CA GLU A 711 19.59 2.42 -26.02
C GLU A 711 20.10 2.02 -24.64
N LEU A 712 19.22 1.98 -23.64
CA LEU A 712 19.55 1.52 -22.29
C LEU A 712 19.35 0.01 -22.14
N PHE A 713 18.30 -0.54 -22.75
CA PHE A 713 17.87 -1.93 -22.61
C PHE A 713 17.81 -2.64 -23.97
N PRO A 714 18.96 -3.00 -24.57
CA PRO A 714 19.04 -3.48 -25.95
C PRO A 714 18.31 -4.82 -26.20
N ASN A 715 18.16 -5.65 -25.17
CA ASN A 715 17.51 -6.97 -25.27
C ASN A 715 16.00 -6.93 -25.04
N ARG A 716 15.45 -5.79 -24.60
CA ARG A 716 14.02 -5.68 -24.31
C ARG A 716 13.18 -5.73 -25.59
N GLU A 717 12.21 -6.63 -25.64
CA GLU A 717 11.30 -6.74 -26.78
C GLU A 717 10.11 -5.78 -26.65
N SER A 718 9.97 -4.86 -27.61
CA SER A 718 8.84 -3.95 -27.66
C SER A 718 7.58 -4.68 -28.18
N PRO A 719 6.43 -4.66 -27.46
CA PRO A 719 5.24 -5.45 -27.82
C PRO A 719 4.66 -5.17 -29.22
N SER A 720 4.93 -4.00 -29.80
CA SER A 720 4.28 -3.49 -31.01
C SER A 720 5.18 -3.40 -32.24
N ASN A 721 6.39 -3.96 -32.24
CA ASN A 721 7.41 -3.79 -33.31
C ASN A 721 7.80 -2.33 -33.63
N PHE A 722 7.26 -1.33 -32.93
CA PHE A 722 7.66 0.08 -33.05
C PHE A 722 8.71 0.42 -31.99
N PRO A 723 9.70 1.29 -32.29
CA PRO A 723 10.66 1.75 -31.28
C PRO A 723 9.98 2.59 -30.20
N THR A 724 10.02 2.13 -28.95
CA THR A 724 9.53 2.88 -27.79
C THR A 724 10.57 3.93 -27.37
N THR A 725 10.15 5.18 -27.17
CA THR A 725 10.98 6.25 -26.61
C THR A 725 10.87 6.29 -25.09
N LEU A 726 11.97 6.57 -24.39
CA LEU A 726 11.99 6.84 -22.95
C LEU A 726 11.72 8.32 -22.70
N ALA A 727 10.84 8.59 -21.73
CA ALA A 727 10.66 9.94 -21.19
C ALA A 727 11.83 10.25 -20.25
N VAL A 728 12.60 11.29 -20.59
CA VAL A 728 13.81 11.68 -19.84
C VAL A 728 13.49 12.88 -18.96
N LEU A 729 13.81 12.77 -17.67
CA LEU A 729 13.79 13.92 -16.76
C LEU A 729 15.12 14.66 -16.89
N ASN A 730 15.09 15.91 -17.32
CA ASN A 730 16.27 16.76 -17.45
C ASN A 730 16.30 17.71 -16.26
N LEU A 731 17.44 17.81 -15.58
CA LEU A 731 17.74 18.82 -14.57
C LEU A 731 18.86 19.72 -15.09
N ALA A 732 18.52 20.94 -15.45
CA ALA A 732 19.46 21.95 -15.93
C ALA A 732 19.74 22.97 -14.81
N TYR A 733 20.95 22.94 -14.26
CA TYR A 733 21.38 23.77 -13.15
C TYR A 733 22.31 24.90 -13.62
N TYR A 734 21.99 26.14 -13.24
CA TYR A 734 22.73 27.34 -13.60
C TYR A 734 23.20 28.08 -12.33
N PRO A 735 24.35 27.70 -11.74
CA PRO A 735 24.78 28.20 -10.43
C PRO A 735 25.13 29.70 -10.41
N THR A 736 25.39 30.29 -11.57
CA THR A 736 25.67 31.73 -11.73
C THR A 736 24.42 32.59 -11.86
N GLU A 737 23.25 31.99 -12.01
CA GLU A 737 21.99 32.70 -12.21
C GLU A 737 21.10 32.57 -10.99
N LYS A 738 20.36 33.64 -10.66
CA LYS A 738 19.43 33.63 -9.54
C LYS A 738 18.27 32.66 -9.82
N GLY A 739 17.86 31.93 -8.79
CA GLY A 739 16.61 31.18 -8.79
C GLY A 739 15.43 32.04 -8.30
N PRO A 740 14.22 31.47 -8.25
CA PRO A 740 13.04 32.12 -7.67
C PRO A 740 13.25 32.53 -6.20
N TYR A 741 12.70 33.66 -5.81
CA TYR A 741 12.71 34.22 -4.45
C TYR A 741 14.12 34.41 -3.86
N ASN A 742 15.09 34.74 -4.72
CA ASN A 742 16.45 35.07 -4.32
C ASN A 742 16.71 36.59 -4.39
N TYR A 743 16.75 37.21 -3.21
CA TYR A 743 16.96 38.65 -3.03
C TYR A 743 18.40 39.04 -2.66
N ASP A 744 19.39 38.24 -3.05
CA ASP A 744 20.81 38.49 -2.80
C ASP A 744 21.31 39.73 -3.56
N ILE A 745 22.02 40.63 -2.85
CA ILE A 745 22.57 41.87 -3.43
C ILE A 745 24.06 41.95 -3.15
N ASN A 746 24.41 42.05 -1.87
CA ASN A 746 25.75 42.33 -1.39
C ASN A 746 26.31 41.10 -0.67
N SER A 747 27.64 40.97 -0.66
CA SER A 747 28.28 39.93 0.14
C SER A 747 27.94 40.12 1.62
N SER A 748 27.55 39.02 2.27
CA SER A 748 27.18 38.90 3.68
C SER A 748 27.93 37.75 4.35
N SER A 749 27.61 37.44 5.61
CA SER A 749 28.13 36.24 6.29
C SER A 749 27.65 34.93 5.66
N TYR A 750 26.59 34.97 4.84
CA TYR A 750 25.91 33.80 4.29
C TYR A 750 26.10 33.66 2.77
N SER A 751 26.41 34.76 2.07
CA SER A 751 26.39 34.84 0.60
C SER A 751 27.50 35.75 0.05
N ALA A 752 27.94 35.48 -1.18
CA ALA A 752 28.90 36.30 -1.91
C ALA A 752 28.28 37.49 -2.68
N GLY A 753 26.95 37.66 -2.64
CA GLY A 753 26.24 38.71 -3.38
C GLY A 753 26.16 38.45 -4.89
N MET A 754 25.70 39.45 -5.65
CA MET A 754 25.68 39.44 -7.11
C MET A 754 26.59 40.50 -7.73
N ASN A 755 26.78 40.44 -9.05
CA ASN A 755 27.51 41.44 -9.82
C ASN A 755 26.58 42.41 -10.59
N SER A 756 27.17 43.38 -11.32
CA SER A 756 26.43 44.40 -12.08
C SER A 756 25.58 43.84 -13.23
N ASP A 757 25.82 42.60 -13.65
CA ASP A 757 25.08 41.90 -14.70
C ASP A 757 23.89 41.11 -14.15
N GLY A 758 23.75 41.06 -12.81
CA GLY A 758 22.73 40.31 -12.10
C GLY A 758 23.07 38.83 -11.92
N LEU A 759 24.34 38.44 -12.13
CA LEU A 759 24.82 37.08 -11.91
C LEU A 759 25.34 36.91 -10.48
N LEU A 760 25.13 35.73 -9.91
CA LEU A 760 25.57 35.35 -8.57
C LEU A 760 27.10 35.21 -8.53
N ASN A 761 27.73 35.84 -7.54
CA ASN A 761 29.13 35.60 -7.24
C ASN A 761 29.30 34.24 -6.53
N ASN A 762 30.48 33.65 -6.69
CA ASN A 762 30.86 32.35 -6.11
C ASN A 762 29.82 31.22 -6.40
N PRO A 763 29.68 30.77 -7.65
CA PRO A 763 28.68 29.78 -8.04
C PRO A 763 28.74 28.48 -7.20
N GLN A 764 29.92 28.07 -6.75
CA GLN A 764 30.09 26.85 -5.96
C GLN A 764 29.37 26.89 -4.60
N SER A 765 29.19 28.07 -3.98
CA SER A 765 28.43 28.15 -2.73
C SER A 765 26.92 28.10 -2.92
N ARG A 766 26.44 28.29 -4.16
CA ARG A 766 25.02 28.32 -4.49
C ARG A 766 24.47 26.91 -4.61
N TRP A 767 23.15 26.80 -4.47
CA TRP A 767 22.45 25.52 -4.56
C TRP A 767 21.10 25.70 -5.23
N ALA A 768 20.51 24.62 -5.74
CA ALA A 768 19.10 24.61 -6.11
C ALA A 768 18.57 23.18 -6.04
N GLY A 769 17.28 23.04 -5.71
CA GLY A 769 16.68 21.73 -5.57
C GLY A 769 15.19 21.71 -5.84
N ILE A 770 14.70 20.49 -5.99
CA ILE A 770 13.30 20.15 -6.16
C ILE A 770 12.91 19.07 -5.17
N MET A 771 11.66 19.03 -4.76
CA MET A 771 11.14 18.00 -3.87
C MET A 771 9.80 17.49 -4.35
N ARG A 772 9.40 16.32 -3.86
CA ARG A 772 8.10 15.73 -4.17
C ARG A 772 7.61 14.84 -3.04
N PRO A 773 6.29 14.58 -2.95
CA PRO A 773 5.76 13.62 -2.01
C PRO A 773 5.91 12.21 -2.56
N LEU A 774 6.06 11.26 -1.66
CA LEU A 774 6.07 9.84 -1.93
C LEU A 774 4.68 9.25 -1.60
N GLN A 775 4.28 8.26 -2.39
CA GLN A 775 2.98 7.60 -2.20
C GLN A 775 3.08 6.39 -1.27
N THR A 776 4.28 5.81 -1.19
CA THR A 776 4.60 4.66 -0.33
C THR A 776 5.55 5.16 0.75
N ASN A 777 5.06 5.37 1.97
CA ASN A 777 5.83 6.02 3.03
C ASN A 777 6.56 5.03 3.96
N ASP A 778 6.04 3.81 4.07
CA ASP A 778 6.66 2.74 4.86
C ASP A 778 7.57 1.91 3.96
N PHE A 779 8.82 2.35 3.86
CA PHE A 779 9.84 1.70 3.02
C PHE A 779 10.24 0.33 3.60
N GLU A 780 10.13 0.11 4.91
CA GLU A 780 10.38 -1.20 5.53
C GLU A 780 9.32 -2.23 5.15
N ALA A 781 8.04 -1.83 5.17
CA ALA A 781 6.94 -2.70 4.74
C ALA A 781 7.02 -2.98 3.24
N ALA A 782 7.32 -1.94 2.45
CA ALA A 782 7.45 -2.04 1.01
C ALA A 782 8.76 -2.69 0.55
N ASN A 783 9.70 -2.94 1.46
CA ASN A 783 11.07 -3.40 1.20
C ASN A 783 11.81 -2.60 0.11
N ILE A 784 11.72 -1.28 0.17
CA ILE A 784 12.49 -0.40 -0.73
C ILE A 784 13.93 -0.42 -0.25
N GLU A 785 14.86 -0.74 -1.15
CA GLU A 785 16.28 -0.90 -0.81
C GLU A 785 17.18 0.13 -1.49
N PHE A 786 16.79 0.61 -2.67
CA PHE A 786 17.65 1.48 -3.49
C PHE A 786 16.91 2.65 -4.12
N VAL A 787 17.61 3.79 -4.23
CA VAL A 787 17.34 4.80 -5.25
C VAL A 787 18.19 4.46 -6.48
N ASP A 788 17.54 4.15 -7.59
CA ASP A 788 18.17 3.61 -8.80
C ASP A 788 17.89 4.53 -10.01
N PHE A 789 18.92 4.89 -10.77
CA PHE A 789 18.76 5.72 -11.96
C PHE A 789 19.86 5.55 -13.01
N TRP A 790 19.47 5.72 -14.28
CA TRP A 790 20.41 5.91 -15.39
C TRP A 790 20.65 7.39 -15.66
N LEU A 791 21.88 7.85 -15.49
CA LEU A 791 22.30 9.21 -15.75
C LEU A 791 23.21 9.28 -16.98
N MET A 792 22.84 10.10 -17.95
CA MET A 792 23.71 10.39 -19.10
C MET A 792 24.96 11.15 -18.64
N ASP A 793 26.12 10.84 -19.22
CA ASP A 793 27.36 11.57 -18.98
C ASP A 793 27.17 13.08 -19.22
N PRO A 794 27.24 13.92 -18.17
CA PRO A 794 27.03 15.35 -18.32
C PRO A 794 28.25 16.06 -18.95
N PHE A 795 29.38 15.37 -19.12
CA PHE A 795 30.63 15.92 -19.64
C PHE A 795 30.89 15.58 -21.10
N VAL A 796 29.87 15.13 -21.84
CA VAL A 796 29.97 14.67 -23.24
C VAL A 796 30.54 15.71 -24.21
N TYR A 797 30.34 17.01 -23.95
CA TYR A 797 30.86 18.10 -24.79
C TYR A 797 31.95 18.92 -24.11
N ASP A 798 31.79 19.24 -22.82
CA ASP A 798 32.68 20.10 -22.06
C ASP A 798 33.13 19.40 -20.76
N SER A 799 34.43 19.42 -20.47
CA SER A 799 34.98 18.94 -19.21
C SER A 799 35.00 20.06 -18.16
N THR A 800 33.88 20.26 -17.47
CA THR A 800 33.81 21.18 -16.32
C THR A 800 34.34 20.52 -15.04
N ALA A 801 34.54 21.31 -13.97
CA ALA A 801 35.04 20.79 -12.69
C ALA A 801 34.05 19.84 -11.99
N GLY A 802 32.77 19.88 -12.37
CA GLY A 802 31.70 19.10 -11.73
C GLY A 802 31.22 19.70 -10.41
N GLY A 803 30.44 18.92 -9.66
CA GLY A 803 29.80 19.31 -8.40
C GLY A 803 29.13 18.11 -7.72
N ASP A 804 28.16 18.36 -6.86
CA ASP A 804 27.50 17.33 -6.05
C ASP A 804 25.98 17.34 -6.26
N LEU A 805 25.42 16.14 -6.47
CA LEU A 805 23.99 15.86 -6.49
C LEU A 805 23.63 15.17 -5.17
N TYR A 806 22.58 15.62 -4.51
CA TYR A 806 22.13 15.06 -3.24
C TYR A 806 20.70 14.56 -3.35
N PHE A 807 20.40 13.51 -2.58
CA PHE A 807 19.06 13.02 -2.31
C PHE A 807 18.83 13.04 -0.80
N ASP A 808 17.77 13.71 -0.36
CA ASP A 808 17.26 13.64 1.00
C ASP A 808 15.97 12.80 0.98
N LEU A 809 15.88 11.80 1.87
CA LEU A 809 14.70 10.93 2.05
C LEU A 809 14.20 11.02 3.49
N GLY A 810 12.97 11.47 3.69
CA GLY A 810 12.38 11.52 5.03
C GLY A 810 11.19 12.46 5.12
N ASP A 811 11.08 13.14 6.26
CA ASP A 811 10.18 14.27 6.46
C ASP A 811 10.93 15.56 6.12
N ILE A 812 10.49 16.25 5.09
CA ILE A 812 11.14 17.44 4.52
C ILE A 812 10.14 18.59 4.61
N SER A 813 10.64 19.77 4.96
CA SER A 813 9.79 20.94 5.14
C SER A 813 9.13 21.34 3.83
N GLU A 814 7.82 21.56 3.88
CA GLU A 814 7.00 22.09 2.79
C GLU A 814 6.99 23.63 2.78
N ASP A 815 7.60 24.28 3.79
CA ASP A 815 7.74 25.73 3.91
C ASP A 815 8.88 26.23 2.99
N ILE A 816 8.53 26.45 1.72
CA ILE A 816 9.43 26.89 0.65
C ILE A 816 9.87 28.33 0.90
N LEU A 817 8.95 29.18 1.37
CA LEU A 817 9.16 30.57 1.74
C LEU A 817 9.07 30.76 3.26
N LYS A 818 10.14 30.34 3.95
CA LYS A 818 10.23 30.27 5.43
C LYS A 818 9.58 31.44 6.17
N ASP A 819 8.33 31.26 6.57
CA ASP A 819 7.55 32.17 7.40
C ASP A 819 6.47 31.48 8.27
N SER A 820 6.43 30.14 8.24
CA SER A 820 5.48 29.30 8.98
C SER A 820 4.01 29.53 8.61
N ARG A 821 3.72 30.12 7.44
CA ARG A 821 2.37 30.36 6.92
C ARG A 821 2.17 29.55 5.66
N LYS A 822 1.08 28.78 5.59
CA LYS A 822 0.76 28.01 4.40
C LYS A 822 0.30 28.94 3.27
N THR A 823 1.11 29.11 2.24
CA THR A 823 0.66 29.81 1.02
C THR A 823 -0.08 28.86 0.08
N PHE A 824 -1.08 29.39 -0.63
CA PHE A 824 -1.80 28.70 -1.69
C PHE A 824 -2.57 29.69 -2.58
N GLU A 825 -2.37 29.58 -3.88
CA GLU A 825 -2.83 30.57 -4.86
C GLU A 825 -4.36 30.69 -4.95
N GLN A 826 -5.09 29.59 -4.84
CA GLN A 826 -6.55 29.58 -4.92
C GLN A 826 -7.24 30.30 -3.75
N GLY A 827 -6.49 30.61 -2.68
CA GLY A 827 -6.97 31.44 -1.56
C GLY A 827 -6.77 32.93 -1.77
N LEU A 828 -5.96 33.34 -2.76
CA LEU A 828 -5.65 34.73 -3.05
C LEU A 828 -6.86 35.49 -3.60
N PRO A 829 -6.84 36.83 -3.55
CA PRO A 829 -7.94 37.66 -4.04
C PRO A 829 -8.29 37.38 -5.50
N THR A 830 -9.58 37.48 -5.85
CA THR A 830 -10.07 37.28 -7.22
C THR A 830 -10.17 38.58 -8.02
N SER A 831 -9.70 39.70 -7.47
CA SER A 831 -9.79 41.03 -8.08
C SER A 831 -8.66 41.94 -7.59
N ASP A 832 -8.53 43.10 -8.20
CA ASP A 832 -7.62 44.20 -7.78
C ASP A 832 -7.83 44.67 -6.33
N ASN A 833 -9.02 44.44 -5.76
CA ASN A 833 -9.30 44.71 -4.37
C ASN A 833 -8.75 43.62 -3.46
N VAL A 834 -7.59 43.89 -2.86
CA VAL A 834 -6.88 42.99 -1.95
C VAL A 834 -7.62 42.86 -0.60
N ILE A 835 -8.26 41.71 -0.38
CA ILE A 835 -9.01 41.36 0.85
C ILE A 835 -8.66 39.94 1.30
N ASN A 836 -8.90 39.62 2.58
CA ASN A 836 -8.68 38.28 3.15
C ASN A 836 -7.26 37.72 2.99
N VAL A 837 -6.25 38.59 2.98
CA VAL A 837 -4.84 38.22 2.99
C VAL A 837 -4.12 38.85 4.19
N ASP A 838 -3.08 38.19 4.66
CA ASP A 838 -2.05 38.72 5.55
C ASP A 838 -0.79 38.99 4.73
N THR A 839 0.19 39.68 5.32
CA THR A 839 1.48 39.93 4.65
C THR A 839 2.65 39.45 5.51
N THR A 840 3.62 38.81 4.87
CA THR A 840 4.88 38.38 5.48
C THR A 840 6.04 39.12 4.85
N VAL A 841 7.28 38.73 5.16
CA VAL A 841 8.46 39.33 4.50
C VAL A 841 8.63 38.88 3.05
N TRP A 842 7.95 37.80 2.65
CA TRP A 842 7.97 37.26 1.30
C TRP A 842 6.90 37.88 0.42
N GLY A 843 5.68 38.04 0.94
CA GLY A 843 4.61 38.68 0.18
C GLY A 843 3.24 38.61 0.88
N ARG A 844 2.21 38.18 0.15
CA ARG A 844 0.81 38.06 0.60
C ARG A 844 0.42 36.60 0.74
N ILE A 845 -0.31 36.30 1.80
CA ILE A 845 -0.76 34.93 2.10
C ILE A 845 -2.25 34.94 2.42
N PRO A 846 -3.04 33.99 1.91
CA PRO A 846 -4.47 33.92 2.22
C PRO A 846 -4.77 33.69 3.70
N LEU A 847 -5.80 34.37 4.22
CA LEU A 847 -6.38 34.16 5.55
C LEU A 847 -7.55 33.18 5.55
N VAL A 848 -8.02 32.79 4.37
CA VAL A 848 -9.05 31.78 4.19
C VAL A 848 -8.46 30.38 4.34
N GLN A 849 -9.30 29.38 4.55
CA GLN A 849 -8.86 27.98 4.51
C GLN A 849 -9.10 27.42 3.11
N ALA A 850 -8.14 26.68 2.57
CA ALA A 850 -8.32 25.94 1.32
C ALA A 850 -9.39 24.85 1.50
N VAL A 851 -10.49 24.93 0.76
CA VAL A 851 -11.55 23.90 0.75
C VAL A 851 -11.38 22.95 -0.43
N THR A 852 -10.80 23.44 -1.52
CA THR A 852 -10.54 22.69 -2.75
C THR A 852 -9.19 23.10 -3.31
N ASN A 853 -8.49 22.16 -3.95
CA ASN A 853 -7.25 22.45 -4.67
C ASN A 853 -7.56 22.79 -6.13
N GLY A 854 -8.01 24.01 -6.38
CA GLY A 854 -8.37 24.49 -7.72
C GLY A 854 -8.75 25.96 -7.72
N PHE A 855 -8.37 26.66 -8.79
CA PHE A 855 -8.65 28.08 -9.02
C PHE A 855 -10.15 28.38 -9.18
N ASP A 856 -10.50 29.67 -9.10
CA ASP A 856 -11.86 30.13 -9.41
C ASP A 856 -12.22 29.86 -10.89
N ASN A 857 -13.52 29.68 -11.15
CA ASN A 857 -14.03 29.39 -12.49
C ASN A 857 -14.15 30.65 -13.38
N ASP A 858 -14.09 31.86 -12.82
CA ASP A 858 -14.06 33.10 -13.59
C ASP A 858 -12.63 33.35 -14.16
N PRO A 859 -12.45 33.38 -15.48
CA PRO A 859 -11.14 33.62 -16.10
C PRO A 859 -10.49 34.94 -15.68
N ASN A 860 -11.27 35.97 -15.32
CA ASN A 860 -10.71 37.26 -14.90
C ASN A 860 -10.05 37.21 -13.52
N SER A 861 -10.44 36.25 -12.69
CA SER A 861 -9.86 36.02 -11.37
C SER A 861 -8.45 35.44 -11.47
N ARG A 862 -8.17 34.67 -12.55
CA ARG A 862 -6.92 33.91 -12.70
C ARG A 862 -5.67 34.77 -12.55
N GLN A 863 -5.64 35.95 -13.18
CA GLN A 863 -4.52 36.88 -13.12
C GLN A 863 -4.16 37.41 -11.73
N TYR A 864 -5.05 37.27 -10.74
CA TYR A 864 -4.82 37.70 -9.35
C TYR A 864 -4.52 36.51 -8.42
N GLN A 865 -4.76 35.28 -8.89
CA GLN A 865 -4.54 34.05 -8.13
C GLN A 865 -3.26 33.35 -8.56
N ASP A 866 -3.00 33.27 -9.86
CA ASP A 866 -1.82 32.63 -10.48
C ASP A 866 -0.64 33.62 -10.47
N VAL A 867 -0.06 33.82 -9.27
CA VAL A 867 0.97 34.82 -8.95
C VAL A 867 2.06 34.25 -8.02
N GLY A 868 2.21 32.93 -8.01
CA GLY A 868 3.25 32.20 -7.30
C GLY A 868 3.14 32.14 -5.78
N PHE A 869 4.23 31.66 -5.16
CA PHE A 869 4.28 31.36 -3.72
C PHE A 869 4.23 32.61 -2.84
N ASP A 870 4.71 33.75 -3.34
CA ASP A 870 4.70 35.01 -2.60
C ASP A 870 3.37 35.76 -2.71
N GLY A 871 2.46 35.35 -3.60
CA GLY A 871 1.14 35.95 -3.75
C GLY A 871 1.16 37.37 -4.33
N LEU A 872 2.21 37.72 -5.08
CA LEU A 872 2.41 39.05 -5.66
C LEU A 872 2.64 38.94 -7.17
N SER A 873 1.84 39.65 -7.97
CA SER A 873 2.21 39.86 -9.38
C SER A 873 3.45 40.77 -9.48
N ASP A 874 4.20 40.71 -10.57
CA ASP A 874 5.30 41.64 -10.90
C ASP A 874 5.03 43.12 -10.53
N ALA A 875 3.83 43.61 -10.82
CA ALA A 875 3.44 44.99 -10.53
C ALA A 875 3.30 45.26 -9.03
N ASP A 876 2.78 44.28 -8.29
CA ASP A 876 2.70 44.31 -6.83
C ASP A 876 4.07 44.12 -6.18
N GLU A 877 4.93 43.27 -6.75
CA GLU A 877 6.31 43.10 -6.29
C GLU A 877 7.11 44.40 -6.40
N GLN A 878 6.96 45.15 -7.49
CA GLN A 878 7.61 46.46 -7.64
C GLN A 878 7.22 47.43 -6.53
N LEU A 879 5.96 47.36 -6.06
CA LEU A 879 5.45 48.17 -4.96
C LEU A 879 5.92 47.62 -3.61
N PHE A 880 5.92 46.30 -3.46
CA PHE A 880 6.29 45.61 -2.22
C PHE A 880 7.78 45.72 -1.95
N PHE A 881 8.64 45.46 -2.93
CA PHE A 881 10.10 45.48 -2.83
C PHE A 881 10.74 46.83 -3.22
N GLY A 882 9.92 47.85 -3.50
CA GLY A 882 10.30 49.23 -3.79
C GLY A 882 10.36 50.15 -2.55
N SER A 883 10.51 51.46 -2.77
CA SER A 883 10.70 52.44 -1.70
C SER A 883 9.49 52.55 -0.76
N GLY A 884 9.72 52.36 0.55
CA GLY A 884 8.72 52.63 1.58
C GLY A 884 7.97 51.39 2.08
N ASN A 885 8.55 50.20 1.88
CA ASN A 885 8.02 48.93 2.41
C ASN A 885 7.95 48.97 3.95
N ILE A 886 6.82 48.51 4.50
CA ILE A 886 6.56 48.39 5.94
C ILE A 886 7.48 47.41 6.68
N TYR A 887 8.11 46.47 5.96
CA TYR A 887 9.05 45.46 6.46
C TYR A 887 10.52 45.90 6.40
N GLY A 888 10.81 47.09 5.86
CA GLY A 888 12.15 47.70 5.92
C GLY A 888 13.21 47.09 5.00
N PHE A 889 12.81 46.29 3.99
CA PHE A 889 13.70 45.77 2.96
C PHE A 889 13.34 46.33 1.57
N ASP A 890 13.98 47.44 1.20
CA ASP A 890 13.83 48.06 -0.12
C ASP A 890 14.80 47.38 -1.12
N TYR A 891 14.49 46.17 -1.58
CA TYR A 891 15.35 45.37 -2.47
C TYR A 891 15.67 46.11 -3.78
N ILE A 892 14.67 46.59 -4.51
CA ILE A 892 14.82 47.20 -5.84
C ILE A 892 15.69 48.46 -5.75
N ASP A 893 15.45 49.29 -4.74
CA ASP A 893 16.25 50.50 -4.51
C ASP A 893 17.65 50.17 -4.00
N SER A 894 17.83 49.10 -3.23
CA SER A 894 19.15 48.63 -2.80
C SER A 894 19.99 48.16 -3.98
N VAL A 895 19.40 47.46 -4.95
CA VAL A 895 20.06 47.07 -6.21
C VAL A 895 20.43 48.32 -7.03
N LYS A 896 19.50 49.27 -7.15
CA LYS A 896 19.74 50.55 -7.84
C LYS A 896 20.87 51.36 -7.20
N ASN A 897 20.93 51.42 -5.88
CA ASN A 897 21.96 52.14 -5.14
C ASN A 897 23.32 51.47 -5.25
N THR A 898 23.36 50.15 -5.34
CA THR A 898 24.60 49.36 -5.42
C THR A 898 25.20 49.36 -6.83
N PHE A 899 24.37 49.14 -7.87
CA PHE A 899 24.85 48.94 -9.25
C PHE A 899 24.49 50.07 -10.23
N GLY A 900 23.57 50.96 -9.84
CA GLY A 900 23.06 52.04 -10.68
C GLY A 900 21.87 51.65 -11.56
N ALA A 901 21.01 52.62 -11.88
CA ALA A 901 19.77 52.41 -12.63
C ALA A 901 19.97 51.95 -14.10
N GLY A 902 21.18 52.11 -14.65
CA GLY A 902 21.53 51.63 -15.99
C GLY A 902 22.14 50.22 -16.02
N SER A 903 22.32 49.58 -14.87
CA SER A 903 22.90 48.23 -14.79
C SER A 903 21.91 47.16 -15.27
N ALA A 904 22.44 46.08 -15.85
CA ALA A 904 21.59 44.95 -16.25
C ALA A 904 20.97 44.26 -15.01
N ALA A 905 21.68 44.25 -13.87
CA ALA A 905 21.13 43.78 -12.59
C ALA A 905 19.84 44.53 -12.22
N TYR A 906 19.86 45.87 -12.25
CA TYR A 906 18.67 46.66 -11.91
C TYR A 906 17.53 46.47 -12.92
N GLN A 907 17.82 46.40 -14.21
CA GLN A 907 16.77 46.23 -15.23
C GLN A 907 16.08 44.87 -15.11
N LYS A 908 16.82 43.79 -14.82
CA LYS A 908 16.25 42.46 -14.57
C LYS A 908 15.41 42.43 -13.29
N VAL A 909 15.93 43.01 -12.20
CA VAL A 909 15.19 43.08 -10.92
C VAL A 909 13.95 43.97 -11.02
N LEU A 910 13.97 44.98 -11.89
CA LEU A 910 12.79 45.82 -12.11
C LEU A 910 11.72 45.08 -12.92
N SER A 911 12.11 44.22 -13.86
CA SER A 911 11.15 43.47 -14.68
C SER A 911 10.51 42.30 -13.94
N ASP A 912 11.27 41.63 -13.07
CA ASP A 912 10.90 40.38 -12.40
C ASP A 912 11.65 40.35 -11.04
N PRO A 913 11.15 41.08 -10.01
CA PRO A 913 11.80 41.20 -8.71
C PRO A 913 12.05 39.85 -8.00
N SER A 914 11.07 38.95 -7.98
CA SER A 914 11.16 37.61 -7.36
C SER A 914 11.82 36.57 -8.26
N ASN A 915 11.94 36.80 -9.57
CA ASN A 915 12.58 35.89 -10.52
C ASN A 915 11.87 34.53 -10.65
N ASP A 916 10.54 34.57 -10.58
CA ASP A 916 9.61 33.44 -10.52
C ASP A 916 8.59 33.41 -11.69
N ASP A 917 8.66 34.36 -12.62
CA ASP A 917 7.98 34.32 -13.93
C ASP A 917 8.00 32.96 -14.64
N PHE A 918 6.82 32.50 -15.03
CA PHE A 918 6.63 31.41 -15.98
C PHE A 918 6.82 31.86 -17.44
N HIS A 919 7.34 30.95 -18.27
CA HIS A 919 7.22 31.10 -19.72
C HIS A 919 7.00 29.76 -20.42
N TYR A 920 5.95 29.67 -21.23
CA TYR A 920 5.66 28.48 -22.01
C TYR A 920 6.72 28.26 -23.10
N PHE A 921 7.15 27.00 -23.28
CA PHE A 921 8.29 26.69 -24.15
C PHE A 921 8.04 26.94 -25.65
N ARG A 922 6.79 27.12 -26.10
CA ARG A 922 6.43 27.35 -27.53
C ARG A 922 6.19 28.81 -27.94
N GLY A 923 6.39 29.80 -27.06
CA GLY A 923 6.05 31.21 -27.38
C GLY A 923 6.61 31.72 -28.71
N THR A 924 5.80 32.51 -29.42
CA THR A 924 6.16 33.15 -30.71
C THR A 924 7.33 34.12 -30.54
N ASP A 925 7.45 34.75 -29.38
CA ASP A 925 8.58 35.60 -29.01
C ASP A 925 9.91 34.81 -28.97
N TYR A 926 9.89 33.57 -28.45
CA TYR A 926 11.03 32.65 -28.49
C TYR A 926 11.37 32.20 -29.92
N ASP A 927 10.36 32.06 -30.79
CA ASP A 927 10.56 31.77 -32.21
C ASP A 927 11.24 32.94 -32.93
N ASP A 928 10.77 34.16 -32.71
CA ASP A 928 11.32 35.39 -33.28
C ASP A 928 12.76 35.66 -32.80
N ALA A 929 13.02 35.40 -31.51
CA ALA A 929 14.35 35.48 -30.92
C ALA A 929 15.26 34.29 -31.26
N LYS A 930 14.72 33.24 -31.91
CA LYS A 930 15.43 32.00 -32.26
C LYS A 930 16.10 31.31 -31.07
N VAL A 931 15.38 31.20 -29.95
CA VAL A 931 15.89 30.59 -28.72
C VAL A 931 16.18 29.10 -28.93
N SER A 932 17.31 28.61 -28.42
CA SER A 932 17.65 27.16 -28.46
C SER A 932 16.64 26.30 -27.70
N ILE A 933 16.56 25.00 -28.02
CA ILE A 933 15.61 24.09 -27.34
C ILE A 933 15.80 24.10 -25.82
N LEU A 934 17.04 24.07 -25.33
CA LEU A 934 17.33 24.10 -23.89
C LEU A 934 16.97 25.46 -23.25
N GLY A 935 17.21 26.57 -23.96
CA GLY A 935 16.87 27.90 -23.48
C GLY A 935 15.37 28.10 -23.24
N ARG A 936 14.52 27.42 -24.03
CA ARG A 936 13.05 27.52 -23.94
C ARG A 936 12.48 26.98 -22.63
N TYR A 937 13.16 26.02 -21.99
CA TYR A 937 12.70 25.43 -20.73
C TYR A 937 13.17 26.17 -19.49
N LYS A 938 14.03 27.19 -19.63
CA LYS A 938 14.69 27.83 -18.49
C LYS A 938 13.74 28.55 -17.52
N LYS A 939 12.64 29.13 -18.04
CA LYS A 939 11.56 29.77 -17.26
C LYS A 939 10.30 28.89 -17.13
N PHE A 940 10.33 27.65 -17.60
CA PHE A 940 9.13 26.79 -17.63
C PHE A 940 8.64 26.35 -16.24
N ASN A 941 9.51 26.40 -15.23
CA ASN A 941 9.18 26.05 -13.85
C ASN A 941 8.88 27.26 -12.95
N GLY A 942 8.71 28.45 -13.54
CA GLY A 942 8.27 29.62 -12.79
C GLY A 942 6.83 29.44 -12.31
N PRO A 943 6.51 29.79 -11.05
CA PRO A 943 5.15 29.71 -10.52
C PRO A 943 4.23 30.89 -10.94
N ASP A 944 4.72 32.13 -11.10
CA ASP A 944 3.84 33.25 -11.54
C ASP A 944 3.42 33.07 -13.00
N GLY A 945 2.10 33.00 -13.25
CA GLY A 945 1.52 32.91 -14.58
C GLY A 945 1.65 31.55 -15.26
N ASN A 946 1.79 30.47 -14.49
CA ASN A 946 1.98 29.11 -15.01
C ASN A 946 0.68 28.38 -15.34
N SER A 947 -0.45 28.98 -14.95
CA SER A 947 -1.80 28.44 -15.08
C SER A 947 -2.77 29.34 -15.87
N PRO A 948 -2.39 29.97 -17.01
CA PRO A 948 -3.25 30.89 -17.74
C PRO A 948 -4.48 30.19 -18.33
N THR A 949 -5.62 30.89 -18.42
CA THR A 949 -6.78 30.40 -19.19
C THR A 949 -6.56 30.51 -20.69
N ASP A 950 -7.39 29.82 -21.48
CA ASP A 950 -7.32 29.87 -22.94
C ASP A 950 -7.52 31.31 -23.48
N GLU A 951 -8.29 32.15 -22.80
CA GLU A 951 -8.49 33.57 -23.17
C GLU A 951 -7.28 34.46 -22.82
N GLN A 952 -6.45 34.05 -21.87
CA GLN A 952 -5.23 34.76 -21.47
C GLN A 952 -4.02 34.34 -22.31
N SER A 953 -4.08 33.20 -22.99
CA SER A 953 -3.04 32.77 -23.92
C SER A 953 -2.90 33.77 -25.07
N ALA A 954 -1.68 34.29 -25.26
CA ALA A 954 -1.33 35.11 -26.43
C ALA A 954 -1.18 34.27 -27.70
N GLU A 955 -1.16 32.94 -27.56
CA GLU A 955 -0.93 31.98 -28.62
C GLU A 955 -2.23 31.33 -29.11
N SER A 956 -2.22 30.70 -30.29
CA SER A 956 -3.41 30.00 -30.82
C SER A 956 -3.67 28.64 -30.16
N TYR A 957 -2.95 28.32 -29.09
CA TYR A 957 -2.97 27.07 -28.35
C TYR A 957 -2.80 27.38 -26.85
N SER A 958 -3.16 26.43 -26.00
CA SER A 958 -3.00 26.60 -24.55
C SER A 958 -1.52 26.70 -24.20
N THR A 959 -1.16 27.74 -23.45
CA THR A 959 0.19 27.97 -22.91
C THR A 959 0.25 27.57 -21.43
N GLN A 960 -0.71 26.78 -20.96
CA GLN A 960 -0.78 26.32 -19.59
C GLN A 960 0.34 25.33 -19.25
N GLY A 961 1.09 25.60 -18.17
CA GLY A 961 2.08 24.69 -17.59
C GLY A 961 1.43 23.68 -16.64
N THR A 962 0.51 24.16 -15.79
CA THR A 962 -0.28 23.34 -14.85
C THR A 962 -1.70 23.89 -14.70
N SER A 963 -2.63 23.06 -14.25
CA SER A 963 -3.98 23.50 -13.86
C SER A 963 -4.19 23.51 -12.35
N ILE A 964 -3.19 23.04 -11.61
CA ILE A 964 -3.18 22.93 -10.14
C ILE A 964 -2.51 24.20 -9.62
N PRO A 965 -3.17 24.96 -8.71
CA PRO A 965 -2.55 26.11 -8.07
C PRO A 965 -1.32 25.73 -7.26
N GLU A 966 -0.35 26.63 -7.18
CA GLU A 966 0.83 26.46 -6.34
C GLU A 966 0.44 26.52 -4.85
N ASN A 967 0.94 25.56 -4.07
CA ASN A 967 0.67 25.46 -2.64
C ASN A 967 1.86 24.88 -1.87
N GLU A 968 2.01 25.28 -0.61
CA GLU A 968 2.99 24.70 0.34
C GLU A 968 2.41 23.50 1.12
N ASP A 969 1.43 22.82 0.54
CA ASP A 969 0.87 21.53 1.00
C ASP A 969 1.02 20.53 -0.14
N ILE A 970 2.24 20.00 -0.24
CA ILE A 970 2.72 19.25 -1.39
C ILE A 970 2.10 17.84 -1.38
N ASN A 971 1.94 17.26 -0.19
CA ASN A 971 1.34 15.93 -0.02
C ASN A 971 -0.20 15.95 0.04
N ASN A 972 -0.84 17.14 0.04
CA ASN A 972 -2.28 17.36 0.10
C ASN A 972 -2.94 16.84 1.39
N ASP A 973 -2.26 16.94 2.54
CA ASP A 973 -2.80 16.58 3.86
C ASP A 973 -3.49 17.75 4.59
N ASN A 974 -3.60 18.90 3.91
CA ASN A 974 -4.17 20.17 4.34
C ASN A 974 -3.35 20.90 5.42
N THR A 975 -2.18 20.40 5.81
CA THR A 975 -1.31 20.99 6.83
C THR A 975 0.04 21.40 6.22
N LEU A 976 0.67 22.44 6.76
CA LEU A 976 2.04 22.79 6.42
C LEU A 976 3.01 21.99 7.29
N SER A 977 3.74 21.04 6.69
CA SER A 977 4.80 20.30 7.39
C SER A 977 6.08 21.14 7.45
N GLU A 978 6.56 21.45 8.65
CA GLU A 978 7.78 22.28 8.82
C GLU A 978 8.99 21.48 9.36
N ALA A 979 8.82 20.18 9.55
CA ALA A 979 9.87 19.33 10.12
C ALA A 979 10.96 19.00 9.08
N GLU A 980 12.20 18.86 9.55
CA GLU A 980 13.37 18.47 8.76
C GLU A 980 14.05 17.26 9.42
N ASN A 981 13.56 16.07 9.07
CA ASN A 981 14.01 14.78 9.58
C ASN A 981 14.26 13.82 8.42
N TYR A 982 15.50 13.71 7.93
CA TYR A 982 15.80 12.96 6.71
C TYR A 982 17.18 12.30 6.71
N PHE A 983 17.29 11.29 5.85
CA PHE A 983 18.53 10.64 5.45
C PHE A 983 19.08 11.29 4.19
N GLN A 984 20.35 11.67 4.20
CA GLN A 984 21.02 12.32 3.07
C GLN A 984 22.02 11.40 2.40
N TYR A 985 22.01 11.40 1.06
CA TYR A 985 22.93 10.66 0.19
C TYR A 985 23.56 11.62 -0.81
N ARG A 986 24.89 11.54 -1.00
CA ARG A 986 25.63 12.38 -1.94
C ARG A 986 26.18 11.58 -3.11
N VAL A 987 25.94 12.06 -4.31
CA VAL A 987 26.52 11.57 -5.57
C VAL A 987 27.46 12.61 -6.13
N GLN A 988 28.73 12.23 -6.32
CA GLN A 988 29.76 13.13 -6.82
C GLN A 988 29.73 13.18 -8.35
N ILE A 989 29.35 14.30 -8.94
CA ILE A 989 29.28 14.46 -10.40
C ILE A 989 30.55 15.15 -10.87
N ARG A 990 31.64 14.39 -11.01
CA ARG A 990 32.96 14.88 -11.46
C ARG A 990 33.58 13.87 -12.42
N PRO A 991 34.29 14.28 -13.48
CA PRO A 991 34.86 13.34 -14.44
C PRO A 991 35.76 12.25 -13.84
N SER A 992 36.45 12.52 -12.72
CA SER A 992 37.30 11.54 -12.03
C SER A 992 36.52 10.43 -11.32
N GLU A 993 35.29 10.74 -10.86
CA GLU A 993 34.45 9.88 -10.02
C GLU A 993 33.40 9.10 -10.84
N MET A 994 33.40 9.23 -12.17
CA MET A 994 32.48 8.52 -13.08
C MET A 994 33.06 7.17 -13.51
N GLN A 995 33.35 6.29 -12.55
CA GLN A 995 33.93 4.97 -12.77
C GLN A 995 33.06 3.87 -12.15
N VAL A 996 32.89 2.75 -12.85
CA VAL A 996 32.12 1.60 -12.36
C VAL A 996 32.78 1.02 -11.10
N GLY A 997 31.99 0.79 -10.05
CA GLY A 997 32.43 0.29 -8.75
C GLY A 997 32.71 1.37 -7.71
N GLU A 998 32.70 2.65 -8.08
CA GLU A 998 32.86 3.79 -7.19
C GLU A 998 31.61 4.69 -7.26
N ASN A 999 31.38 5.53 -6.24
CA ASN A 999 30.35 6.57 -6.28
C ASN A 999 28.93 6.05 -6.65
N TYR A 1000 28.60 4.84 -6.18
CA TYR A 1000 27.34 4.11 -6.45
C TYR A 1000 27.11 3.68 -7.90
N ILE A 1001 28.12 3.75 -8.78
CA ILE A 1001 28.00 3.35 -10.19
C ILE A 1001 28.17 1.83 -10.31
N THR A 1002 27.17 1.15 -10.86
CA THR A 1002 27.19 -0.31 -11.00
C THR A 1002 27.32 -0.82 -12.43
N ASP A 1003 26.99 0.02 -13.42
CA ASP A 1003 27.10 -0.33 -14.85
C ASP A 1003 27.27 0.92 -15.74
N VAL A 1004 27.71 0.71 -16.98
CA VAL A 1004 27.83 1.74 -18.00
C VAL A 1004 27.42 1.22 -19.38
N VAL A 1005 26.54 1.95 -20.07
CA VAL A 1005 26.08 1.61 -21.43
C VAL A 1005 26.39 2.76 -22.38
N ALA A 1006 26.89 2.43 -23.57
CA ALA A 1006 27.20 3.42 -24.60
C ALA A 1006 25.99 3.66 -25.53
N GLY A 1007 25.44 4.87 -25.49
CA GLY A 1007 24.42 5.38 -26.41
C GLY A 1007 25.04 6.05 -27.63
N LYS A 1008 24.24 6.25 -28.70
CA LYS A 1008 24.67 6.97 -29.91
C LYS A 1008 23.62 7.96 -30.38
N ASN A 1009 24.04 9.14 -30.83
CA ASN A 1009 23.16 10.06 -31.53
C ASN A 1009 22.96 9.64 -33.01
N LYS A 1010 22.14 10.39 -33.77
CA LYS A 1010 21.88 10.13 -35.20
C LYS A 1010 23.14 10.25 -36.08
N SER A 1011 24.13 11.04 -35.66
CA SER A 1011 25.41 11.23 -36.35
C SER A 1011 26.42 10.12 -36.08
N GLY A 1012 26.20 9.30 -35.05
CA GLY A 1012 27.07 8.21 -34.62
C GLY A 1012 28.02 8.56 -33.47
N ASP A 1013 27.94 9.78 -32.92
CA ASP A 1013 28.71 10.19 -31.74
C ASP A 1013 28.22 9.42 -30.52
N GLN A 1014 29.17 9.00 -29.68
CA GLN A 1014 28.91 8.17 -28.51
C GLN A 1014 28.75 9.01 -27.24
N VAL A 1015 27.84 8.57 -26.37
CA VAL A 1015 27.70 9.08 -25.00
C VAL A 1015 27.56 7.92 -24.03
N ASN A 1016 28.12 8.03 -22.84
CA ASN A 1016 27.94 7.03 -21.80
C ASN A 1016 26.67 7.33 -21.00
N TRP A 1017 26.00 6.27 -20.59
CA TRP A 1017 24.96 6.27 -19.56
C TRP A 1017 25.48 5.47 -18.38
N TYR A 1018 25.50 6.08 -17.21
CA TYR A 1018 25.97 5.44 -15.98
C TYR A 1018 24.77 5.04 -15.14
N HIS A 1019 24.81 3.81 -14.63
CA HIS A 1019 23.78 3.27 -13.76
C HIS A 1019 24.17 3.47 -12.31
N PHE A 1020 23.46 4.37 -11.63
CA PHE A 1020 23.63 4.65 -10.21
C PHE A 1020 22.65 3.84 -9.39
N ARG A 1021 23.14 3.25 -8.30
CA ARG A 1021 22.34 2.51 -7.33
C ARG A 1021 22.78 2.86 -5.92
N ILE A 1022 21.97 3.68 -5.25
CA ILE A 1022 22.25 4.17 -3.90
C ILE A 1022 21.51 3.28 -2.89
N PRO A 1023 22.20 2.53 -2.02
CA PRO A 1023 21.56 1.77 -0.95
C PRO A 1023 21.01 2.70 0.11
N ILE A 1024 19.71 2.64 0.39
CA ILE A 1024 19.10 3.54 1.38
C ILE A 1024 19.53 3.19 2.82
N SER A 1025 19.95 1.95 3.09
CA SER A 1025 20.37 1.56 4.43
C SER A 1025 21.68 2.22 4.89
N GLU A 1026 22.41 2.87 3.98
CA GLU A 1026 23.74 3.46 4.24
C GLU A 1026 23.76 4.97 3.95
N PRO A 1027 23.06 5.80 4.75
CA PRO A 1027 23.06 7.25 4.57
C PRO A 1027 24.42 7.87 4.93
N GLU A 1028 24.82 8.92 4.21
CA GLU A 1028 26.03 9.70 4.57
C GLU A 1028 25.79 10.52 5.84
N LYS A 1029 24.59 11.07 6.00
CA LYS A 1029 24.20 11.91 7.13
C LYS A 1029 22.74 11.67 7.50
N VAL A 1030 22.47 11.64 8.80
CA VAL A 1030 21.11 11.62 9.36
C VAL A 1030 20.85 12.99 9.98
N VAL A 1031 19.82 13.69 9.50
CA VAL A 1031 19.44 15.02 9.95
C VAL A 1031 18.12 14.93 10.71
N GLY A 1032 18.04 15.61 11.87
CA GLY A 1032 16.87 15.56 12.74
C GLY A 1032 16.81 14.28 13.59
N ALA A 1033 15.60 13.89 13.98
CA ALA A 1033 15.35 12.78 14.89
C ALA A 1033 14.90 11.48 14.21
N ILE A 1034 14.91 11.41 12.87
CA ILE A 1034 14.59 10.19 12.13
C ILE A 1034 15.53 9.04 12.50
N LYS A 1035 14.97 7.83 12.66
CA LYS A 1035 15.72 6.63 13.07
C LYS A 1035 15.55 5.44 12.13
N ASP A 1036 14.42 5.37 11.45
CA ASP A 1036 14.04 4.22 10.61
C ASP A 1036 13.40 4.68 9.30
N PHE A 1037 13.08 3.72 8.43
CA PHE A 1037 12.50 3.97 7.11
C PHE A 1037 10.98 3.78 7.09
N LYS A 1038 10.32 3.89 8.24
CA LYS A 1038 8.87 3.63 8.36
C LYS A 1038 8.00 4.80 7.90
N SER A 1039 8.52 6.02 7.98
CA SER A 1039 7.78 7.24 7.65
C SER A 1039 8.60 8.17 6.75
N ILE A 1040 8.81 7.74 5.50
CA ILE A 1040 9.49 8.50 4.45
C ILE A 1040 8.43 9.19 3.58
N ARG A 1041 8.12 10.46 3.87
CA ARG A 1041 7.03 11.20 3.21
C ARG A 1041 7.46 11.92 1.94
N PHE A 1042 8.71 12.37 1.88
CA PHE A 1042 9.23 13.20 0.81
C PHE A 1042 10.59 12.72 0.33
N ILE A 1043 10.89 13.06 -0.92
CA ILE A 1043 12.25 13.04 -1.48
C ILE A 1043 12.60 14.43 -1.99
N ARG A 1044 13.76 14.95 -1.59
CA ARG A 1044 14.34 16.21 -2.11
C ARG A 1044 15.63 15.91 -2.85
N MET A 1045 15.74 16.42 -4.06
CA MET A 1045 16.93 16.30 -4.91
C MET A 1045 17.51 17.70 -5.16
N PHE A 1046 18.79 17.90 -4.88
CA PHE A 1046 19.42 19.21 -5.05
C PHE A 1046 20.87 19.14 -5.53
N LEU A 1047 21.33 20.23 -6.15
CA LEU A 1047 22.69 20.39 -6.67
C LEU A 1047 23.43 21.50 -5.92
N LYS A 1048 24.71 21.29 -5.64
CA LYS A 1048 25.63 22.27 -5.02
C LYS A 1048 27.06 22.05 -5.52
N ASN A 1049 27.98 22.99 -5.23
CA ASN A 1049 29.41 22.89 -5.53
C ASN A 1049 29.80 22.94 -7.02
N PHE A 1050 28.90 23.32 -7.91
CA PHE A 1050 29.21 23.51 -9.33
C PHE A 1050 29.78 24.91 -9.59
N SER A 1051 30.84 24.99 -10.39
CA SER A 1051 31.39 26.27 -10.88
C SER A 1051 30.67 26.79 -12.13
N ASP A 1052 30.14 25.87 -12.95
CA ASP A 1052 29.57 26.13 -14.27
C ASP A 1052 28.23 25.41 -14.42
N SER A 1053 27.45 25.77 -15.44
CA SER A 1053 26.16 25.13 -15.72
C SER A 1053 26.30 23.66 -16.08
N VAL A 1054 25.32 22.84 -15.66
CA VAL A 1054 25.30 21.40 -15.93
C VAL A 1054 23.89 20.94 -16.29
N ILE A 1055 23.78 19.93 -17.15
CA ILE A 1055 22.51 19.28 -17.53
C ILE A 1055 22.61 17.80 -17.19
N LEU A 1056 21.84 17.38 -16.18
CA LEU A 1056 21.70 15.98 -15.79
C LEU A 1056 20.47 15.39 -16.51
N ARG A 1057 20.66 14.32 -17.27
CA ARG A 1057 19.56 13.62 -17.98
C ARG A 1057 19.34 12.25 -17.36
N PHE A 1058 18.20 12.08 -16.68
CA PHE A 1058 17.78 10.83 -16.06
C PHE A 1058 16.94 10.03 -17.05
N GLY A 1059 17.48 8.91 -17.54
CA GLY A 1059 16.76 7.96 -18.40
C GLY A 1059 15.73 7.16 -17.61
N THR A 1060 16.07 6.85 -16.36
CA THR A 1060 15.18 6.32 -15.32
C THR A 1060 15.49 7.06 -14.02
N LEU A 1061 14.54 7.06 -13.08
CA LEU A 1061 14.75 7.45 -11.68
C LEU A 1061 13.68 6.76 -10.87
N GLU A 1062 14.07 5.76 -10.08
CA GLU A 1062 13.18 4.75 -9.52
C GLU A 1062 13.55 4.42 -8.07
N LEU A 1063 12.54 4.12 -7.26
CA LEU A 1063 12.71 3.43 -5.98
C LEU A 1063 12.57 1.93 -6.22
N VAL A 1064 13.62 1.17 -5.97
CA VAL A 1064 13.65 -0.27 -6.23
C VAL A 1064 13.40 -1.02 -4.94
N ARG A 1065 12.40 -1.91 -4.97
CA ARG A 1065 12.13 -2.88 -3.92
C ARG A 1065 12.41 -4.30 -4.37
N ASN A 1066 12.73 -5.15 -3.41
CA ASN A 1066 12.93 -6.57 -3.61
C ASN A 1066 11.89 -7.39 -2.82
N ASP A 1067 11.48 -8.56 -3.33
CA ASP A 1067 10.68 -9.50 -2.55
C ASP A 1067 11.53 -10.25 -1.51
N TRP A 1068 12.85 -10.33 -1.74
CA TRP A 1068 13.81 -10.92 -0.83
C TRP A 1068 14.41 -9.88 0.11
N ARG A 1069 14.51 -10.23 1.39
CA ARG A 1069 15.08 -9.38 2.45
C ARG A 1069 16.43 -9.90 2.90
N LYS A 1070 17.30 -8.99 3.32
CA LYS A 1070 18.55 -9.35 4.02
C LYS A 1070 18.20 -9.96 5.38
N TYR A 1071 18.98 -10.96 5.79
CA TYR A 1071 18.89 -11.53 7.13
C TYR A 1071 20.08 -10.99 7.93
N ASP A 1072 19.81 -10.03 8.81
CA ASP A 1072 20.84 -9.27 9.53
C ASP A 1072 21.21 -9.89 10.89
N ALA A 1073 20.51 -10.95 11.31
CA ALA A 1073 20.84 -11.67 12.54
C ALA A 1073 21.98 -12.67 12.35
N SER A 1074 22.68 -13.00 13.43
CA SER A 1074 23.77 -13.98 13.38
C SER A 1074 23.25 -15.36 12.99
N LEU A 1075 23.95 -16.00 12.06
CA LEU A 1075 23.66 -17.38 11.64
C LEU A 1075 24.19 -18.42 12.65
N MET A 1076 24.89 -17.99 13.70
CA MET A 1076 25.47 -18.89 14.70
C MET A 1076 24.51 -19.14 15.87
N GLU A 1077 23.63 -20.13 15.74
CA GLU A 1077 22.81 -20.64 16.85
C GLU A 1077 23.67 -21.39 17.90
N GLY A 1078 23.58 -20.98 19.17
CA GLY A 1078 23.64 -21.90 20.32
C GLY A 1078 24.98 -22.57 20.71
N GLY A 1079 26.10 -21.84 20.74
CA GLY A 1079 27.39 -22.34 21.29
C GLY A 1079 27.98 -21.47 22.41
N LEU A 1080 28.62 -22.10 23.42
CA LEU A 1080 29.31 -21.45 24.57
C LEU A 1080 30.46 -20.48 24.18
N PHE A 1081 30.79 -20.38 22.89
CA PHE A 1081 31.75 -19.44 22.32
C PHE A 1081 31.17 -18.91 21.00
N GLN A 1082 30.67 -17.68 21.02
CA GLN A 1082 30.46 -16.88 19.81
C GLN A 1082 31.79 -16.13 19.55
N PRO A 1083 32.54 -16.44 18.47
CA PRO A 1083 33.55 -15.51 17.99
C PRO A 1083 32.85 -14.23 17.49
N ASP A 1084 33.46 -13.05 17.71
CA ASP A 1084 32.93 -11.79 17.19
C ASP A 1084 32.77 -11.88 15.66
N GLU A 1085 31.53 -11.81 15.17
CA GLU A 1085 31.30 -11.65 13.73
C GLU A 1085 31.86 -10.29 13.29
N PRO A 1086 32.54 -10.21 12.13
CA PRO A 1086 33.03 -8.93 11.62
C PRO A 1086 31.82 -8.04 11.30
N ALA A 1087 31.60 -7.01 12.11
CA ALA A 1087 30.45 -6.11 12.07
C ALA A 1087 30.27 -5.31 10.75
N ASN A 1088 31.16 -5.45 9.76
CA ASN A 1088 31.26 -4.56 8.60
C ASN A 1088 31.51 -5.32 7.28
N ALA A 1089 30.67 -6.31 6.94
CA ALA A 1089 30.64 -6.86 5.59
C ALA A 1089 29.58 -6.12 4.76
N ALA A 1090 29.98 -5.47 3.66
CA ALA A 1090 29.02 -4.92 2.71
C ALA A 1090 28.28 -6.09 2.03
N PHE A 1091 26.98 -6.20 2.32
CA PHE A 1091 26.11 -7.25 1.78
C PHE A 1091 24.94 -6.60 1.05
N GLU A 1092 24.77 -6.93 -0.23
CA GLU A 1092 23.72 -6.39 -1.10
C GLU A 1092 22.93 -7.53 -1.75
N VAL A 1093 21.61 -7.35 -1.82
CA VAL A 1093 20.71 -8.26 -2.52
C VAL A 1093 20.24 -7.55 -3.78
N SER A 1094 20.34 -8.22 -4.93
CA SER A 1094 19.90 -7.64 -6.19
C SER A 1094 19.45 -8.72 -7.16
N ALA A 1095 18.44 -8.39 -7.97
CA ALA A 1095 18.05 -9.20 -9.11
C ALA A 1095 18.88 -8.81 -10.33
N VAL A 1096 19.52 -9.80 -10.95
CA VAL A 1096 20.24 -9.64 -12.21
C VAL A 1096 19.36 -10.22 -13.32
N ASN A 1097 19.13 -9.45 -14.38
CA ASN A 1097 18.30 -9.88 -15.52
C ASN A 1097 18.97 -9.63 -16.87
N ILE A 1098 18.46 -10.29 -17.91
CA ILE A 1098 19.04 -10.23 -19.27
C ILE A 1098 18.79 -8.89 -19.98
N ASP A 1099 17.74 -8.17 -19.59
CA ASP A 1099 17.37 -6.91 -20.23
C ASP A 1099 18.28 -5.75 -19.79
N GLU A 1100 18.63 -5.71 -18.50
CA GLU A 1100 19.43 -4.67 -17.86
C GLU A 1100 20.90 -5.05 -17.73
N ASN A 1101 21.24 -6.31 -17.46
CA ASN A 1101 22.61 -6.71 -17.04
C ASN A 1101 23.35 -7.63 -18.02
N SER A 1102 22.92 -7.68 -19.27
CA SER A 1102 23.59 -8.48 -20.32
C SER A 1102 25.01 -8.03 -20.66
N ASN A 1103 25.39 -6.80 -20.31
CA ASN A 1103 26.72 -6.23 -20.55
C ASN A 1103 27.52 -5.99 -19.27
N LYS A 1104 27.04 -6.48 -18.12
CA LYS A 1104 27.64 -6.23 -16.80
C LYS A 1104 29.08 -6.73 -16.69
N ASP A 1105 29.98 -5.91 -16.13
CA ASP A 1105 31.35 -6.29 -15.74
C ASP A 1105 31.37 -6.74 -14.25
N PRO A 1106 32.13 -7.78 -13.84
CA PRO A 1106 33.07 -8.62 -14.59
C PRO A 1106 32.45 -9.75 -15.42
N VAL A 1107 31.15 -10.03 -15.23
CA VAL A 1107 30.47 -11.18 -15.84
C VAL A 1107 29.10 -10.77 -16.35
N ASN A 1108 28.93 -10.87 -17.67
CA ASN A 1108 27.66 -10.68 -18.36
C ASN A 1108 26.64 -11.72 -17.91
N TYR A 1109 25.39 -11.29 -17.73
CA TYR A 1109 24.25 -12.20 -17.53
C TYR A 1109 23.77 -12.73 -18.90
N VAL A 1110 23.77 -14.06 -19.08
CA VAL A 1110 23.54 -14.73 -20.39
C VAL A 1110 22.34 -15.66 -20.34
#